data_AF-A0A938U8B8-F1
#
_entry.id   AF-A0A938U8B8-F1
#
_cell.length_a   1.000
_cell.length_b   1.000
_cell.length_c   1.000
_cell.angle_alpha   90.00
_cell.angle_beta   90.00
_cell.angle_gamma   90.00
#
_symmetry.space_group_name_H-M   'P 1'
#
loop_
_entity.id
_entity.type
_entity.pdbx_description
1 polymer ?
#
loop_
_entity_poly.entity_id
_entity_poly.type
_entity_poly.pdbx_seq_one_letter_code
_entity_poly.pdbx_strand_id
1 'polypeptide(L)'
;MSPSASVPNGSVAAQPGPVSYELTTTPFIKQIRRLFPQLALQARMRGSTLALALLILAAVSPQPSLAWWSPVGSLNVARAKHTATLLPNGKVLLVGGEGLDSAELYDQDALGFSVTSPMGTARAKHTATLLPNGKVLVVGGYGGSYLNSAQLYDPASGTWSPAGTMNTPRAGHTATLLPNGKVLVAGGRSSFNSPPLDSAQIYDPFSGGSGSWYTTPPMGTARTQHTATLLPNGKVLVAGGIVDVENSTMTQSAELYTPGSGWSPAASMHIPRADHTATSLPNGKVLVVGAADTEVYERYEWATNTWLYGTIYMTGRIRHTATLLPNELVLLMGGYLVDEKQYLNYYEIINPLTLSVGVDWFEENPARADHTATRLGNDKVLVAGGINSDGYLNIAKLYTANSVKFKLPPLLVFYTFEFGPRDVSGNKLHATVTGSPQPVPGSNGQGQAYSFNGATDYLTVPLDINPTQYPKLTMGCWVKTATLAPWWQHQPVLSHDNDDFDRAIAIDWRGNGFDLDGNPNAVGWSAFGGAEGQVLGGVPAILDQWTFVAVVYDQTAGTVKFRVDDMVFTKTGATLGLGRDKLLIGFRPATSSFPIDTYFAGAIDNVFVFGDALTDQQLAYIRAGGAQAIMSATFKSIPGPLQLLLLGD
;
A
#
# COMPACT_ATOMS: atom_id res chain seq x y z
N MET A 1 -55.63 19.14 -17.37
CA MET A 1 -55.24 20.52 -17.73
C MET A 1 -53.72 20.58 -17.70
N SER A 2 -53.10 20.43 -18.86
CA SER A 2 -51.67 20.65 -19.07
C SER A 2 -51.40 22.16 -19.18
N PRO A 3 -50.15 22.60 -18.95
CA PRO A 3 -49.63 23.68 -19.75
C PRO A 3 -48.32 23.28 -20.43
N SER A 4 -48.38 23.36 -21.75
CA SER A 4 -47.28 23.41 -22.71
C SER A 4 -46.66 24.81 -22.74
N ALA A 5 -45.34 24.90 -22.88
CA ALA A 5 -44.62 26.07 -23.43
C ALA A 5 -43.35 25.54 -24.12
N SER A 6 -43.41 25.31 -25.44
CA SER A 6 -42.96 26.20 -26.53
C SER A 6 -41.43 26.31 -26.67
N VAL A 7 -40.91 25.57 -27.67
CA VAL A 7 -39.55 25.66 -28.23
C VAL A 7 -39.48 26.81 -29.23
N PRO A 8 -38.40 27.62 -29.25
CA PRO A 8 -38.03 28.38 -30.44
C PRO A 8 -36.88 27.70 -31.21
N ASN A 9 -37.09 27.55 -32.52
CA ASN A 9 -36.14 27.04 -33.50
C ASN A 9 -34.96 28.00 -33.75
N GLY A 10 -33.77 27.40 -33.85
CA GLY A 10 -32.80 27.57 -34.94
C GLY A 10 -32.22 28.95 -35.27
N SER A 11 -30.95 29.16 -34.92
CA SER A 11 -30.02 29.95 -35.73
C SER A 11 -28.71 29.19 -35.94
N VAL A 12 -28.15 29.40 -37.14
CA VAL A 12 -27.11 28.63 -37.82
C VAL A 12 -25.77 28.68 -37.09
N ALA A 13 -25.06 27.55 -37.07
CA ALA A 13 -23.74 27.38 -36.49
C ALA A 13 -22.71 28.37 -37.07
N ALA A 14 -22.19 29.25 -36.23
CA ALA A 14 -20.90 29.89 -36.46
C ALA A 14 -19.80 28.98 -35.89
N GLN A 15 -18.85 28.60 -36.74
CA GLN A 15 -17.62 27.91 -36.36
C GLN A 15 -16.93 28.68 -35.21
N PRO A 16 -16.55 28.05 -34.09
CA PRO A 16 -15.74 28.73 -33.09
C PRO A 16 -14.34 28.96 -33.66
N GLY A 17 -13.92 30.22 -33.70
CA GLY A 17 -12.52 30.58 -33.90
C GLY A 17 -11.62 30.02 -32.78
N PRO A 18 -10.29 30.06 -32.96
CA PRO A 18 -9.35 29.51 -31.99
C PRO A 18 -9.53 30.20 -30.63
N VAL A 19 -9.96 29.43 -29.63
CA VAL A 19 -10.05 29.88 -28.24
C VAL A 19 -8.63 29.81 -27.66
N SER A 20 -8.03 30.97 -27.41
CA SER A 20 -6.84 31.09 -26.58
C SER A 20 -7.23 30.85 -25.12
N TYR A 21 -6.77 29.75 -24.54
CA TYR A 21 -6.89 29.51 -23.10
C TYR A 21 -5.86 30.37 -22.37
N GLU A 22 -6.30 31.39 -21.63
CA GLU A 22 -5.46 31.98 -20.58
C GLU A 22 -5.32 30.96 -19.44
N LEU A 23 -4.12 30.42 -19.27
CA LEU A 23 -3.74 29.61 -18.12
C LEU A 23 -3.84 30.46 -16.85
N THR A 24 -4.90 30.29 -16.07
CA THR A 24 -4.99 30.82 -14.71
C THR A 24 -4.13 29.97 -13.77
N THR A 25 -2.88 30.41 -13.59
CA THR A 25 -1.76 29.76 -12.88
C THR A 25 -1.89 29.65 -11.35
N THR A 26 -3.10 29.70 -10.79
CA THR A 26 -3.30 29.85 -9.33
C THR A 26 -2.95 28.63 -8.47
N PRO A 27 -3.20 27.36 -8.89
CA PRO A 27 -2.82 26.18 -8.11
C PRO A 27 -1.28 25.98 -8.06
N PHE A 28 -0.62 26.19 -9.20
CA PHE A 28 0.83 26.09 -9.38
C PHE A 28 1.60 27.03 -8.45
N ILE A 29 1.17 28.30 -8.36
CA ILE A 29 1.83 29.31 -7.49
C ILE A 29 1.62 29.00 -6.00
N LYS A 30 0.47 28.45 -5.58
CA LYS A 30 0.22 28.06 -4.18
C LYS A 30 1.02 26.83 -3.78
N GLN A 31 1.18 25.83 -4.66
CA GLN A 31 1.93 24.61 -4.38
C GLN A 31 3.44 24.88 -4.30
N ILE A 32 3.97 25.73 -5.18
CA ILE A 32 5.34 26.24 -5.06
C ILE A 32 5.50 27.04 -3.75
N ARG A 33 4.54 27.92 -3.38
CA ARG A 33 4.55 28.66 -2.10
C ARG A 33 4.53 27.77 -0.85
N ARG A 34 3.95 26.57 -0.91
CA ARG A 34 3.97 25.58 0.18
C ARG A 34 5.27 24.77 0.23
N LEU A 35 5.94 24.53 -0.92
CA LEU A 35 7.26 23.89 -1.02
C LEU A 35 8.45 24.86 -0.78
N PHE A 36 8.23 26.16 -0.94
CA PHE A 36 9.21 27.24 -0.81
C PHE A 36 10.00 27.26 0.52
N PRO A 37 9.42 26.96 1.70
CA PRO A 37 10.17 26.98 2.97
C PRO A 37 11.29 25.93 3.04
N GLN A 38 11.13 24.77 2.38
CA GLN A 38 12.14 23.70 2.39
C GLN A 38 13.27 23.97 1.39
N LEU A 39 12.95 24.50 0.21
CA LEU A 39 13.94 24.88 -0.81
C LEU A 39 14.76 26.12 -0.40
N ALA A 40 14.13 27.10 0.26
CA ALA A 40 14.80 28.31 0.72
C ALA A 40 15.77 28.05 1.89
N LEU A 41 15.48 27.07 2.75
CA LEU A 41 16.37 26.69 3.86
C LEU A 41 17.61 25.93 3.36
N GLN A 42 17.47 25.09 2.33
CA GLN A 42 18.59 24.39 1.70
C GLN A 42 19.44 25.30 0.79
N ALA A 43 18.82 26.23 0.05
CA ALA A 43 19.54 27.17 -0.81
C ALA A 43 20.33 28.22 -0.02
N ARG A 44 19.85 28.64 1.16
CA ARG A 44 20.60 29.53 2.08
C ARG A 44 21.87 28.87 2.66
N MET A 45 21.92 27.54 2.72
CA MET A 45 23.12 26.82 3.18
C MET A 45 24.20 26.66 2.11
N ARG A 46 23.93 26.96 0.83
CA ARG A 46 24.89 26.71 -0.28
C ARG A 46 25.14 27.89 -1.25
N GLY A 47 24.63 29.08 -0.96
CA GLY A 47 25.16 30.33 -1.52
C GLY A 47 25.13 30.50 -3.05
N SER A 48 24.14 29.96 -3.79
CA SER A 48 24.01 30.26 -5.23
C SER A 48 22.55 30.46 -5.66
N THR A 49 22.29 31.63 -6.27
CA THR A 49 20.98 32.03 -6.82
C THR A 49 20.70 31.44 -8.21
N LEU A 50 21.74 30.97 -8.92
CA LEU A 50 21.61 30.32 -10.24
C LEU A 50 21.04 28.90 -10.18
N ALA A 51 21.38 28.12 -9.15
CA ALA A 51 20.86 26.77 -8.95
C ALA A 51 19.32 26.76 -8.76
N LEU A 52 18.79 27.83 -8.16
CA LEU A 52 17.36 28.01 -7.95
C LEU A 52 16.60 28.27 -9.26
N ALA A 53 17.19 29.03 -10.18
CA ALA A 53 16.59 29.32 -11.49
C ALA A 53 16.59 28.09 -12.43
N LEU A 54 17.64 27.27 -12.38
CA LEU A 54 17.72 26.00 -13.12
C LEU A 54 16.78 24.92 -12.55
N LEU A 55 16.59 24.85 -11.23
CA LEU A 55 15.58 23.98 -10.61
C LEU A 55 14.16 24.34 -11.06
N ILE A 56 13.86 25.63 -11.20
CA ILE A 56 12.56 26.12 -11.68
C ILE A 56 12.38 25.80 -13.17
N LEU A 57 13.42 25.95 -14.01
CA LEU A 57 13.33 25.59 -15.44
C LEU A 57 13.18 24.08 -15.68
N ALA A 58 13.84 23.23 -14.87
CA ALA A 58 13.73 21.77 -14.97
C ALA A 58 12.36 21.24 -14.50
N ALA A 59 11.72 21.92 -13.54
CA ALA A 59 10.35 21.63 -13.12
C ALA A 59 9.27 22.09 -14.12
N VAL A 60 9.65 22.87 -15.13
CA VAL A 60 8.74 23.47 -16.15
C VAL A 60 8.95 22.85 -17.53
N SER A 61 9.91 21.93 -17.72
CA SER A 61 9.99 21.17 -18.96
C SER A 61 8.87 20.11 -18.99
N PRO A 62 8.08 20.00 -20.07
CA PRO A 62 7.18 18.87 -20.24
C PRO A 62 8.07 17.63 -20.31
N GLN A 63 8.10 16.86 -19.22
CA GLN A 63 8.65 15.52 -19.27
C GLN A 63 7.90 14.78 -20.39
N PRO A 64 8.57 14.06 -21.30
CA PRO A 64 7.85 13.17 -22.19
C PRO A 64 7.03 12.27 -21.29
N SER A 65 5.70 12.38 -21.36
CA SER A 65 4.81 11.54 -20.60
C SER A 65 5.16 10.11 -20.96
N LEU A 66 5.85 9.41 -20.07
CA LEU A 66 5.77 7.95 -20.06
C LEU A 66 4.28 7.69 -19.87
N ALA A 67 3.57 7.38 -20.95
CA ALA A 67 2.11 7.43 -20.96
C ALA A 67 1.53 6.35 -20.05
N TRP A 68 1.40 6.66 -18.75
CA TRP A 68 0.80 5.81 -17.74
C TRP A 68 -0.71 5.71 -17.91
N TRP A 69 -1.29 6.51 -18.80
CA TRP A 69 -2.70 6.52 -19.08
C TRP A 69 -2.94 6.20 -20.54
N SER A 70 -3.84 5.25 -20.77
CA SER A 70 -4.32 4.91 -22.10
C SER A 70 -5.82 5.17 -22.19
N PRO A 71 -6.30 5.66 -23.34
CA PRO A 71 -7.73 5.77 -23.59
C PRO A 71 -8.34 4.37 -23.67
N VAL A 72 -9.59 4.29 -23.21
CA VAL A 72 -10.47 3.14 -23.42
C VAL A 72 -11.80 3.66 -23.98
N GLY A 73 -12.70 2.77 -24.36
CA GLY A 73 -14.07 3.12 -24.69
C GLY A 73 -14.75 3.91 -23.57
N SER A 74 -15.82 4.62 -23.90
CA SER A 74 -16.63 5.31 -22.90
C SER A 74 -17.73 4.39 -22.36
N LEU A 75 -18.19 4.69 -21.14
CA LEU A 75 -19.43 4.13 -20.62
C LEU A 75 -20.60 4.51 -21.53
N ASN A 76 -21.55 3.61 -21.69
CA ASN A 76 -22.78 3.86 -22.43
C ASN A 76 -23.69 4.83 -21.67
N VAL A 77 -23.63 4.82 -20.34
CA VAL A 77 -24.40 5.72 -19.47
C VAL A 77 -23.45 6.43 -18.49
N ALA A 78 -23.54 7.76 -18.46
CA ALA A 78 -22.83 8.60 -17.50
C ALA A 78 -23.26 8.26 -16.05
N ARG A 79 -22.31 8.03 -15.15
CA ARG A 79 -22.61 7.54 -13.79
C ARG A 79 -21.65 8.05 -12.73
N ALA A 80 -22.18 8.35 -11.54
CA ALA A 80 -21.42 8.69 -10.33
C ALA A 80 -22.03 7.98 -9.12
N LYS A 81 -21.24 7.76 -8.06
CA LYS A 81 -21.63 7.00 -6.85
C LYS A 81 -22.10 5.56 -7.16
N HIS A 82 -21.61 5.04 -8.27
CA HIS A 82 -21.77 3.66 -8.71
C HIS A 82 -20.69 2.80 -8.06
N THR A 83 -20.84 1.48 -8.16
CA THR A 83 -19.81 0.53 -7.74
C THR A 83 -19.13 -0.08 -8.96
N ALA A 84 -17.89 -0.55 -8.79
CA ALA A 84 -17.17 -1.30 -9.79
C ALA A 84 -16.53 -2.54 -9.14
N THR A 85 -16.73 -3.71 -9.73
CA THR A 85 -16.29 -5.00 -9.17
C THR A 85 -15.55 -5.79 -10.24
N LEU A 86 -14.28 -6.11 -9.99
CA LEU A 86 -13.53 -7.05 -10.82
C LEU A 86 -14.14 -8.45 -10.69
N LEU A 87 -14.47 -9.06 -11.81
CA LEU A 87 -15.06 -10.39 -11.89
C LEU A 87 -13.99 -11.47 -12.11
N PRO A 88 -14.26 -12.74 -11.77
CA PRO A 88 -13.31 -13.85 -11.98
C PRO A 88 -12.89 -14.04 -13.45
N ASN A 89 -13.72 -13.60 -14.40
CA ASN A 89 -13.42 -13.65 -15.84
C ASN A 89 -12.57 -12.46 -16.34
N GLY A 90 -12.06 -11.60 -15.44
CA GLY A 90 -11.22 -10.45 -15.78
C GLY A 90 -11.98 -9.19 -16.21
N LYS A 91 -13.31 -9.24 -16.36
CA LYS A 91 -14.14 -8.06 -16.66
C LYS A 91 -14.43 -7.26 -15.40
N VAL A 92 -14.76 -5.97 -15.56
CA VAL A 92 -15.25 -5.15 -14.44
C VAL A 92 -16.72 -4.87 -14.62
N LEU A 93 -17.53 -5.24 -13.62
CA LEU A 93 -18.94 -4.88 -13.56
C LEU A 93 -19.10 -3.51 -12.90
N LEU A 94 -19.68 -2.55 -13.62
CA LEU A 94 -20.06 -1.24 -13.10
C LEU A 94 -21.57 -1.18 -12.91
N VAL A 95 -22.02 -0.88 -11.69
CA VAL A 95 -23.43 -1.03 -11.30
C VAL A 95 -24.00 0.28 -10.79
N GLY A 96 -25.16 0.66 -11.33
CA GLY A 96 -25.98 1.76 -10.82
C GLY A 96 -25.31 3.12 -10.88
N GLY A 97 -25.64 3.97 -9.92
CA GLY A 97 -25.34 5.40 -9.91
C GLY A 97 -26.61 6.21 -9.68
N GLU A 98 -26.48 7.52 -9.50
CA GLU A 98 -27.63 8.42 -9.26
C GLU A 98 -28.71 8.25 -10.34
N GLY A 99 -29.88 7.74 -9.95
CA GLY A 99 -31.03 7.51 -10.84
C GLY A 99 -30.90 6.31 -11.79
N LEU A 100 -29.88 5.45 -11.66
CA LEU A 100 -29.62 4.36 -12.61
C LEU A 100 -29.85 2.98 -12.01
N ASP A 101 -30.57 2.13 -12.76
CA ASP A 101 -30.69 0.68 -12.56
C ASP A 101 -29.85 -0.14 -13.54
N SER A 102 -29.14 0.55 -14.45
CA SER A 102 -28.30 -0.07 -15.47
C SER A 102 -26.95 -0.53 -14.91
N ALA A 103 -26.41 -1.57 -15.52
CA ALA A 103 -25.06 -2.04 -15.27
C ALA A 103 -24.34 -2.35 -16.58
N GLU A 104 -23.02 -2.15 -16.57
CA GLU A 104 -22.15 -2.31 -17.73
C GLU A 104 -20.93 -3.17 -17.37
N LEU A 105 -20.41 -3.90 -18.33
CA LEU A 105 -19.16 -4.65 -18.23
C LEU A 105 -18.07 -3.94 -19.02
N TYR A 106 -16.96 -3.62 -18.37
CA TYR A 106 -15.72 -3.29 -19.04
C TYR A 106 -14.96 -4.57 -19.38
N ASP A 107 -14.52 -4.68 -20.63
CA ASP A 107 -13.68 -5.75 -21.14
C ASP A 107 -12.32 -5.17 -21.54
N GLN A 108 -11.25 -5.65 -20.89
CA GLN A 108 -9.89 -5.17 -21.13
C GLN A 108 -9.33 -5.58 -22.49
N ASP A 109 -9.81 -6.68 -23.07
CA ASP A 109 -9.31 -7.19 -24.34
C ASP A 109 -9.96 -6.42 -25.50
N ALA A 110 -11.22 -6.04 -25.33
CA ALA A 110 -11.93 -5.17 -26.26
C ALA A 110 -11.70 -3.67 -26.02
N LEU A 111 -11.06 -3.30 -24.88
CA LEU A 111 -10.91 -1.92 -24.40
C LEU A 111 -12.25 -1.14 -24.41
N GLY A 112 -13.35 -1.80 -24.05
CA GLY A 112 -14.70 -1.26 -24.28
C GLY A 112 -15.74 -1.70 -23.25
N PHE A 113 -16.94 -1.12 -23.37
CA PHE A 113 -18.05 -1.33 -22.45
C PHE A 113 -19.25 -1.96 -23.15
N SER A 114 -19.86 -2.96 -22.50
CA SER A 114 -21.10 -3.58 -22.95
C SER A 114 -22.17 -3.51 -21.87
N VAL A 115 -23.40 -3.15 -22.23
CA VAL A 115 -24.54 -3.10 -21.31
C VAL A 115 -24.99 -4.53 -20.92
N THR A 116 -25.40 -4.71 -19.66
CA THR A 116 -26.00 -5.95 -19.14
C THR A 116 -27.51 -5.78 -18.94
N SER A 117 -28.21 -6.84 -18.53
CA SER A 117 -29.60 -6.71 -18.10
C SER A 117 -29.74 -5.67 -16.98
N PRO A 118 -30.80 -4.85 -16.93
CA PRO A 118 -30.99 -3.91 -15.83
C PRO A 118 -31.29 -4.64 -14.53
N MET A 119 -30.90 -4.03 -13.41
CA MET A 119 -31.26 -4.49 -12.07
C MET A 119 -32.77 -4.38 -11.80
N GLY A 120 -33.47 -3.47 -12.49
CA GLY A 120 -34.89 -3.20 -12.28
C GLY A 120 -35.20 -2.30 -11.06
N THR A 121 -34.19 -1.89 -10.30
CA THR A 121 -34.31 -0.85 -9.27
C THR A 121 -33.06 0.02 -9.33
N ALA A 122 -33.25 1.33 -9.41
CA ALA A 122 -32.14 2.28 -9.44
C ALA A 122 -31.46 2.37 -8.07
N ARG A 123 -30.12 2.45 -8.04
CA ARG A 123 -29.37 2.46 -6.77
C ARG A 123 -28.10 3.31 -6.89
N ALA A 124 -27.93 4.27 -5.99
CA ALA A 124 -26.67 4.98 -5.73
C ALA A 124 -26.21 4.76 -4.28
N LYS A 125 -24.91 4.90 -3.98
CA LYS A 125 -24.35 4.69 -2.63
C LYS A 125 -24.69 3.32 -2.02
N HIS A 126 -24.91 2.34 -2.89
CA HIS A 126 -25.03 0.93 -2.56
C HIS A 126 -23.63 0.30 -2.48
N THR A 127 -23.56 -0.93 -2.01
CA THR A 127 -22.32 -1.72 -2.03
C THR A 127 -22.44 -2.87 -3.03
N ALA A 128 -21.31 -3.29 -3.59
CA ALA A 128 -21.21 -4.46 -4.46
C ALA A 128 -20.04 -5.33 -3.99
N THR A 129 -20.31 -6.60 -3.70
CA THR A 129 -19.34 -7.54 -3.15
C THR A 129 -19.27 -8.79 -4.01
N LEU A 130 -18.09 -9.10 -4.55
CA LEU A 130 -17.86 -10.39 -5.21
C LEU A 130 -17.91 -11.51 -4.17
N LEU A 131 -18.76 -12.50 -4.39
CA LEU A 131 -18.92 -13.66 -3.52
C LEU A 131 -18.02 -14.83 -3.96
N PRO A 132 -17.71 -15.78 -3.06
CA PRO A 132 -16.91 -16.97 -3.39
C PRO A 132 -17.49 -17.84 -4.53
N ASN A 133 -18.80 -17.77 -4.74
CA ASN A 133 -19.49 -18.48 -5.84
C ASN A 133 -19.40 -17.74 -7.19
N GLY A 134 -18.66 -16.63 -7.27
CA GLY A 134 -18.46 -15.85 -8.49
C GLY A 134 -19.59 -14.84 -8.79
N LYS A 135 -20.69 -14.82 -8.04
CA LYS A 135 -21.75 -13.83 -8.18
C LYS A 135 -21.39 -12.52 -7.47
N VAL A 136 -22.02 -11.41 -7.86
CA VAL A 136 -21.85 -10.12 -7.18
C VAL A 136 -23.13 -9.78 -6.41
N LEU A 137 -23.00 -9.64 -5.09
CA LEU A 137 -24.08 -9.16 -4.22
C LEU A 137 -24.11 -7.64 -4.22
N VAL A 138 -25.25 -7.08 -4.62
CA VAL A 138 -25.53 -5.64 -4.61
C VAL A 138 -26.57 -5.33 -3.53
N VAL A 139 -26.24 -4.44 -2.58
CA VAL A 139 -27.03 -4.25 -1.36
C VAL A 139 -27.43 -2.79 -1.14
N GLY A 140 -28.72 -2.56 -0.90
CA GLY A 140 -29.25 -1.29 -0.43
C GLY A 140 -29.07 -0.15 -1.43
N GLY A 141 -28.70 1.02 -0.90
CA GLY A 141 -28.52 2.26 -1.65
C GLY A 141 -29.75 3.16 -1.66
N TYR A 142 -29.70 4.19 -2.51
CA TYR A 142 -30.77 5.16 -2.70
C TYR A 142 -31.29 5.11 -4.15
N GLY A 143 -32.59 4.92 -4.31
CA GLY A 143 -33.29 4.81 -5.60
C GLY A 143 -34.55 5.68 -5.66
N GLY A 144 -34.51 6.87 -5.07
CA GLY A 144 -35.69 7.70 -4.75
C GLY A 144 -36.20 7.48 -3.33
N SER A 145 -35.88 6.34 -2.73
CA SER A 145 -35.94 6.07 -1.29
C SER A 145 -34.73 5.21 -0.88
N TYR A 146 -34.48 5.12 0.42
CA TYR A 146 -33.45 4.22 0.94
C TYR A 146 -33.94 2.78 0.81
N LEU A 147 -33.08 1.90 0.31
CA LEU A 147 -33.44 0.55 -0.07
C LEU A 147 -32.96 -0.46 0.97
N ASN A 148 -33.81 -1.44 1.27
CA ASN A 148 -33.43 -2.65 2.02
C ASN A 148 -33.26 -3.87 1.12
N SER A 149 -33.58 -3.75 -0.17
CA SER A 149 -33.46 -4.85 -1.14
C SER A 149 -32.00 -5.13 -1.51
N ALA A 150 -31.73 -6.39 -1.84
CA ALA A 150 -30.46 -6.85 -2.38
C ALA A 150 -30.67 -7.70 -3.64
N GLN A 151 -29.67 -7.73 -4.51
CA GLN A 151 -29.69 -8.47 -5.77
C GLN A 151 -28.36 -9.17 -6.00
N LEU A 152 -28.41 -10.30 -6.70
CA LEU A 152 -27.24 -11.05 -7.17
C LEU A 152 -27.13 -10.86 -8.67
N TYR A 153 -25.96 -10.42 -9.13
CA TYR A 153 -25.56 -10.50 -10.53
C TYR A 153 -24.83 -11.82 -10.77
N ASP A 154 -25.23 -12.54 -11.81
CA ASP A 154 -24.55 -13.74 -12.27
C ASP A 154 -23.75 -13.45 -13.55
N PRO A 155 -22.40 -13.38 -13.47
CA PRO A 155 -21.56 -13.11 -14.63
C PRO A 155 -21.65 -14.12 -15.77
N ALA A 156 -22.07 -15.37 -15.48
CA ALA A 156 -22.14 -16.41 -16.49
C ALA A 156 -23.35 -16.23 -17.41
N SER A 157 -24.46 -15.71 -16.86
CA SER A 157 -25.69 -15.47 -17.63
C SER A 157 -25.92 -13.99 -17.97
N GLY A 158 -25.23 -13.06 -17.29
CA GLY A 158 -25.48 -11.62 -17.43
C GLY A 158 -26.83 -11.18 -16.89
N THR A 159 -27.38 -11.93 -15.93
CA THR A 159 -28.72 -11.70 -15.36
C THR A 159 -28.68 -11.38 -13.87
N TRP A 160 -29.80 -10.83 -13.38
CA TRP A 160 -30.00 -10.45 -11.99
C TRP A 160 -31.05 -11.33 -11.32
N SER A 161 -30.84 -11.69 -10.05
CA SER A 161 -31.84 -12.37 -9.22
C SER A 161 -31.97 -11.71 -7.84
N PRO A 162 -33.14 -11.76 -7.18
CA PRO A 162 -33.28 -11.26 -5.81
C PRO A 162 -32.38 -12.00 -4.81
N ALA A 163 -31.88 -11.28 -3.81
CA ALA A 163 -31.00 -11.80 -2.75
C ALA A 163 -31.60 -11.60 -1.33
N GLY A 164 -32.93 -11.54 -1.24
CA GLY A 164 -33.64 -11.18 -0.01
C GLY A 164 -33.56 -9.69 0.33
N THR A 165 -33.96 -9.36 1.56
CA THR A 165 -34.05 -7.99 2.06
C THR A 165 -33.44 -7.88 3.45
N MET A 166 -32.71 -6.79 3.68
CA MET A 166 -32.31 -6.34 5.01
C MET A 166 -33.51 -5.92 5.86
N ASN A 167 -33.33 -5.90 7.18
CA ASN A 167 -34.36 -5.46 8.12
C ASN A 167 -34.57 -3.94 8.04
N THR A 168 -33.47 -3.21 7.83
CA THR A 168 -33.47 -1.74 7.78
C THR A 168 -32.93 -1.28 6.44
N PRO A 169 -33.62 -0.38 5.71
CA PRO A 169 -33.09 0.22 4.50
C PRO A 169 -31.84 1.03 4.82
N ARG A 170 -30.84 1.00 3.93
CA ARG A 170 -29.58 1.72 4.16
C ARG A 170 -28.87 2.18 2.90
N ALA A 171 -28.29 3.37 2.95
CA ALA A 171 -27.34 3.89 1.95
C ALA A 171 -26.12 4.51 2.64
N GLY A 172 -24.96 4.52 1.97
CA GLY A 172 -23.70 5.01 2.57
C GLY A 172 -23.14 4.10 3.67
N HIS A 173 -23.57 2.84 3.66
CA HIS A 173 -23.08 1.75 4.52
C HIS A 173 -21.85 1.08 3.88
N THR A 174 -21.18 0.22 4.64
CA THR A 174 -20.10 -0.64 4.12
C THR A 174 -20.55 -2.09 4.00
N ALA A 175 -19.93 -2.84 3.09
CA ALA A 175 -20.12 -4.28 2.97
C ALA A 175 -18.76 -4.97 2.79
N THR A 176 -18.43 -5.90 3.69
CA THR A 176 -17.13 -6.57 3.74
C THR A 176 -17.31 -8.07 3.63
N LEU A 177 -16.68 -8.68 2.62
CA LEU A 177 -16.57 -10.14 2.52
C LEU A 177 -15.69 -10.66 3.67
N LEU A 178 -16.21 -11.60 4.45
CA LEU A 178 -15.54 -12.22 5.58
C LEU A 178 -14.80 -13.50 5.13
N PRO A 179 -13.79 -13.97 5.89
CA PRO A 179 -13.04 -15.19 5.54
C PRO A 179 -13.89 -16.45 5.42
N ASN A 180 -15.04 -16.49 6.07
CA ASN A 180 -16.01 -17.60 6.00
C ASN A 180 -16.95 -17.50 4.78
N GLY A 181 -16.74 -16.55 3.87
CA GLY A 181 -17.54 -16.35 2.67
C GLY A 181 -18.85 -15.57 2.87
N LYS A 182 -19.19 -15.18 4.10
CA LYS A 182 -20.36 -14.33 4.39
C LYS A 182 -20.02 -12.84 4.22
N VAL A 183 -21.04 -11.98 4.11
CA VAL A 183 -20.84 -10.53 3.95
C VAL A 183 -21.38 -9.78 5.16
N LEU A 184 -20.52 -9.00 5.83
CA LEU A 184 -20.92 -8.06 6.87
C LEU A 184 -21.37 -6.75 6.24
N VAL A 185 -22.59 -6.31 6.55
CA VAL A 185 -23.15 -5.03 6.13
C VAL A 185 -23.38 -4.14 7.35
N ALA A 186 -22.73 -2.98 7.43
CA ALA A 186 -22.70 -2.17 8.65
C ALA A 186 -22.95 -0.67 8.41
N GLY A 187 -23.71 -0.05 9.32
CA GLY A 187 -23.99 1.39 9.36
C GLY A 187 -24.80 1.92 8.16
N GLY A 188 -24.55 3.18 7.80
CA GLY A 188 -25.29 3.93 6.79
C GLY A 188 -26.45 4.73 7.38
N ARG A 189 -27.40 5.17 6.55
CA ARG A 189 -28.62 5.87 6.98
C ARG A 189 -29.87 5.22 6.41
N SER A 190 -30.98 5.27 7.13
CA SER A 190 -32.28 4.73 6.68
C SER A 190 -33.22 5.78 6.10
N SER A 191 -33.00 7.07 6.35
CA SER A 191 -33.71 8.17 5.70
C SER A 191 -32.85 9.44 5.70
N PHE A 192 -33.29 10.48 4.97
CA PHE A 192 -32.57 11.75 4.91
C PHE A 192 -32.58 12.53 6.24
N ASN A 193 -33.58 12.30 7.09
CA ASN A 193 -33.74 12.94 8.40
C ASN A 193 -33.47 11.98 9.58
N SER A 194 -32.98 10.76 9.33
CA SER A 194 -32.62 9.85 10.41
C SER A 194 -31.17 10.07 10.84
N PRO A 195 -30.85 9.83 12.13
CA PRO A 195 -29.46 9.63 12.51
C PRO A 195 -28.83 8.47 11.72
N PRO A 196 -27.50 8.41 11.64
CA PRO A 196 -26.79 7.24 11.16
C PRO A 196 -27.19 5.96 11.93
N LEU A 197 -26.95 4.81 11.33
CA LEU A 197 -27.24 3.49 11.90
C LEU A 197 -26.00 2.92 12.60
N ASP A 198 -26.22 2.26 13.73
CA ASP A 198 -25.27 1.36 14.41
C ASP A 198 -25.49 -0.11 14.03
N SER A 199 -26.69 -0.44 13.54
CA SER A 199 -27.07 -1.79 13.17
C SER A 199 -26.19 -2.38 12.07
N ALA A 200 -25.94 -3.69 12.19
CA ALA A 200 -25.25 -4.49 11.20
C ALA A 200 -25.99 -5.80 10.93
N GLN A 201 -25.80 -6.35 9.73
CA GLN A 201 -26.37 -7.62 9.30
C GLN A 201 -25.33 -8.46 8.57
N ILE A 202 -25.52 -9.78 8.59
CA ILE A 202 -24.73 -10.75 7.84
C ILE A 202 -25.60 -11.30 6.71
N TYR A 203 -25.09 -11.25 5.49
CA TYR A 203 -25.60 -12.04 4.38
C TYR A 203 -24.82 -13.34 4.27
N ASP A 204 -25.54 -14.46 4.27
CA ASP A 204 -25.00 -15.80 4.07
C ASP A 204 -25.39 -16.29 2.67
N PRO A 205 -24.45 -16.37 1.72
CA PRO A 205 -24.74 -16.82 0.36
C PRO A 205 -24.99 -18.34 0.27
N PHE A 206 -24.72 -19.11 1.33
CA PHE A 206 -24.83 -20.56 1.33
C PHE A 206 -26.17 -21.07 1.87
N SER A 207 -26.95 -20.22 2.52
CA SER A 207 -28.24 -20.58 3.11
C SER A 207 -29.41 -20.19 2.20
N GLY A 208 -30.05 -21.20 1.60
CA GLY A 208 -31.14 -21.01 0.64
C GLY A 208 -30.61 -20.61 -0.76
N GLY A 209 -31.37 -20.90 -1.81
CA GLY A 209 -30.91 -20.72 -3.20
C GLY A 209 -30.46 -19.30 -3.57
N SER A 210 -30.96 -18.28 -2.88
CA SER A 210 -30.63 -16.86 -3.06
C SER A 210 -29.86 -16.25 -1.86
N GLY A 211 -29.44 -17.07 -0.89
CA GLY A 211 -28.86 -16.62 0.38
C GLY A 211 -29.88 -16.10 1.40
N SER A 212 -29.44 -15.92 2.65
CA SER A 212 -30.27 -15.44 3.77
C SER A 212 -29.59 -14.33 4.57
N TRP A 213 -30.39 -13.53 5.27
CA TRP A 213 -29.92 -12.40 6.10
C TRP A 213 -30.10 -12.69 7.59
N TYR A 214 -29.10 -12.32 8.38
CA TYR A 214 -29.10 -12.46 9.84
C TYR A 214 -28.71 -11.15 10.52
N THR A 215 -29.30 -10.86 11.67
CA THR A 215 -28.87 -9.75 12.52
C THR A 215 -27.63 -10.15 13.32
N THR A 216 -26.72 -9.21 13.51
CA THR A 216 -25.58 -9.32 14.43
C THR A 216 -25.69 -8.19 15.46
N PRO A 217 -24.99 -8.26 16.62
CA PRO A 217 -24.93 -7.12 17.55
C PRO A 217 -24.58 -5.79 16.85
N PRO A 218 -25.11 -4.65 17.31
CA PRO A 218 -24.82 -3.34 16.74
C PRO A 218 -23.40 -2.86 17.06
N MET A 219 -22.87 -1.95 16.24
CA MET A 219 -21.68 -1.16 16.57
C MET A 219 -21.94 -0.32 17.82
N GLY A 220 -20.88 0.04 18.55
CA GLY A 220 -20.96 0.98 19.67
C GLY A 220 -21.20 2.43 19.20
N THR A 221 -20.80 2.78 17.97
CA THR A 221 -21.05 4.10 17.37
C THR A 221 -21.80 4.00 16.06
N ALA A 222 -22.95 4.65 15.97
CA ALA A 222 -23.71 4.81 14.74
C ALA A 222 -22.95 5.69 13.73
N ARG A 223 -22.81 5.24 12.48
CA ARG A 223 -21.96 5.92 11.48
C ARG A 223 -22.37 5.68 10.03
N THR A 224 -22.17 6.69 9.18
CA THR A 224 -22.30 6.61 7.71
C THR A 224 -21.03 7.16 7.04
N GLN A 225 -20.74 6.78 5.78
CA GLN A 225 -19.54 7.25 5.06
C GLN A 225 -18.21 6.95 5.79
N HIS A 226 -18.21 5.86 6.56
CA HIS A 226 -17.03 5.28 7.21
C HIS A 226 -16.36 4.29 6.26
N THR A 227 -15.14 3.87 6.59
CA THR A 227 -14.46 2.77 5.90
C THR A 227 -14.57 1.48 6.70
N ALA A 228 -14.56 0.34 6.01
CA ALA A 228 -14.51 -0.98 6.60
C ALA A 228 -13.47 -1.84 5.88
N THR A 229 -12.47 -2.33 6.61
CA THR A 229 -11.31 -3.02 6.04
C THR A 229 -11.15 -4.39 6.70
N LEU A 230 -11.14 -5.46 5.90
CA LEU A 230 -10.79 -6.79 6.38
C LEU A 230 -9.30 -6.83 6.72
N LEU A 231 -8.98 -7.22 7.95
CA LEU A 231 -7.63 -7.34 8.47
C LEU A 231 -7.09 -8.77 8.28
N PRO A 232 -5.75 -8.97 8.29
CA PRO A 232 -5.13 -10.30 8.15
C PRO A 232 -5.58 -11.33 9.19
N ASN A 233 -5.96 -10.88 10.39
CA ASN A 233 -6.47 -11.74 11.46
C ASN A 233 -7.97 -12.10 11.32
N GLY A 234 -8.60 -11.74 10.20
CA GLY A 234 -10.00 -12.04 9.91
C GLY A 234 -11.04 -11.12 10.57
N LYS A 235 -10.60 -10.11 11.33
CA LYS A 235 -11.48 -9.05 11.86
C LYS A 235 -11.72 -7.95 10.83
N VAL A 236 -12.78 -7.18 11.00
CA VAL A 236 -13.05 -5.99 10.17
C VAL A 236 -12.83 -4.73 11.00
N LEU A 237 -11.89 -3.89 10.58
CA LEU A 237 -11.71 -2.54 11.12
C LEU A 237 -12.75 -1.61 10.50
N VAL A 238 -13.58 -0.99 11.34
CA VAL A 238 -14.48 0.09 10.94
C VAL A 238 -13.95 1.40 11.51
N ALA A 239 -13.67 2.39 10.65
CA ALA A 239 -13.02 3.62 11.06
C ALA A 239 -13.73 4.88 10.53
N GLY A 240 -13.85 5.88 11.41
CA GLY A 240 -14.41 7.19 11.09
C GLY A 240 -15.89 7.17 10.67
N GLY A 241 -16.28 8.12 9.84
CA GLY A 241 -17.64 8.36 9.37
C GLY A 241 -18.29 9.58 10.02
N ILE A 242 -19.48 9.89 9.53
CA ILE A 242 -20.37 10.92 10.07
C ILE A 242 -21.29 10.28 11.10
N VAL A 243 -21.33 10.86 12.30
CA VAL A 243 -22.18 10.43 13.43
C VAL A 243 -23.39 11.33 13.62
N ASP A 244 -23.31 12.57 13.14
CA ASP A 244 -24.43 13.51 13.06
C ASP A 244 -24.36 14.24 11.71
N VAL A 245 -25.35 13.99 10.86
CA VAL A 245 -25.39 14.52 9.49
C VAL A 245 -25.88 15.96 9.45
N GLU A 246 -26.72 16.38 10.41
CA GLU A 246 -27.25 17.74 10.45
C GLU A 246 -26.13 18.74 10.74
N ASN A 247 -25.25 18.39 11.69
CA ASN A 247 -24.10 19.20 12.07
C ASN A 247 -22.81 18.81 11.34
N SER A 248 -22.86 17.86 10.40
CA SER A 248 -21.68 17.31 9.71
C SER A 248 -20.57 16.84 10.67
N THR A 249 -20.96 16.29 11.83
CA THR A 249 -20.02 15.85 12.85
C THR A 249 -19.41 14.51 12.45
N MET A 250 -18.09 14.52 12.29
CA MET A 250 -17.27 13.34 12.00
C MET A 250 -16.73 12.73 13.30
N THR A 251 -16.45 11.43 13.29
CA THR A 251 -15.80 10.74 14.41
C THR A 251 -14.40 10.28 14.06
N GLN A 252 -13.53 10.23 15.07
CA GLN A 252 -12.20 9.59 15.01
C GLN A 252 -12.23 8.15 15.55
N SER A 253 -13.38 7.71 16.08
CA SER A 253 -13.51 6.37 16.66
C SER A 253 -13.33 5.28 15.61
N ALA A 254 -12.77 4.16 16.05
CA ALA A 254 -12.71 2.93 15.29
C ALA A 254 -13.16 1.74 16.15
N GLU A 255 -13.66 0.70 15.48
CA GLU A 255 -14.20 -0.50 16.10
C GLU A 255 -13.77 -1.74 15.30
N LEU A 256 -13.64 -2.88 15.98
CA LEU A 256 -13.33 -4.16 15.37
C LEU A 256 -14.56 -5.07 15.41
N TYR A 257 -14.97 -5.57 14.25
CA TYR A 257 -15.91 -6.70 14.16
C TYR A 257 -15.14 -8.02 14.16
N THR A 258 -15.50 -8.91 15.08
CA THR A 258 -15.02 -10.29 15.11
C THR A 258 -16.17 -11.23 14.71
N PRO A 259 -16.05 -11.98 13.60
CA PRO A 259 -17.08 -12.93 13.18
C PRO A 259 -17.46 -13.89 14.32
N GLY A 260 -18.75 -13.99 14.62
CA GLY A 260 -19.29 -14.84 15.70
C GLY A 260 -19.30 -14.18 17.08
N SER A 261 -18.38 -13.26 17.37
CA SER A 261 -18.28 -12.60 18.69
C SER A 261 -18.82 -11.17 18.72
N GLY A 262 -19.01 -10.53 17.56
CA GLY A 262 -19.55 -9.16 17.47
C GLY A 262 -18.48 -8.07 17.57
N TRP A 263 -18.85 -6.93 18.14
CA TRP A 263 -18.06 -5.70 18.11
C TRP A 263 -17.23 -5.48 19.39
N SER A 264 -16.05 -4.91 19.21
CA SER A 264 -15.20 -4.41 20.31
C SER A 264 -14.59 -3.06 19.93
N PRO A 265 -14.34 -2.15 20.89
CA PRO A 265 -13.62 -0.90 20.62
C PRO A 265 -12.22 -1.17 20.04
N ALA A 266 -11.78 -0.32 19.11
CA ALA A 266 -10.39 -0.25 18.64
C ALA A 266 -9.74 1.05 19.15
N ALA A 267 -8.42 1.18 19.02
CA ALA A 267 -7.80 2.49 19.21
C ALA A 267 -8.41 3.51 18.23
N SER A 268 -8.57 4.74 18.67
CA SER A 268 -9.11 5.81 17.83
C SER A 268 -8.04 6.38 16.90
N MET A 269 -8.47 6.83 15.73
CA MET A 269 -7.69 7.73 14.89
C MET A 269 -7.40 9.03 15.66
N HIS A 270 -6.40 9.78 15.19
CA HIS A 270 -5.98 11.06 15.75
C HIS A 270 -6.87 12.20 15.30
N ILE A 271 -7.53 12.07 14.15
CA ILE A 271 -8.44 13.07 13.64
C ILE A 271 -9.76 12.44 13.18
N PRO A 272 -10.88 13.18 13.29
CA PRO A 272 -12.16 12.70 12.78
C PRO A 272 -12.20 12.77 11.24
N ARG A 273 -12.69 11.72 10.60
CA ARG A 273 -12.69 11.61 9.12
C ARG A 273 -14.00 11.02 8.60
N ALA A 274 -14.49 11.52 7.47
CA ALA A 274 -15.55 10.90 6.66
C ALA A 274 -15.24 11.11 5.16
N ASP A 275 -15.81 10.28 4.28
CA ASP A 275 -15.50 10.25 2.84
C ASP A 275 -13.98 10.13 2.54
N HIS A 276 -13.24 9.55 3.49
CA HIS A 276 -11.84 9.15 3.38
C HIS A 276 -11.74 7.76 2.76
N THR A 277 -10.55 7.36 2.36
CA THR A 277 -10.28 6.01 1.85
C THR A 277 -9.37 5.25 2.82
N ALA A 278 -9.56 3.94 2.88
CA ALA A 278 -8.73 3.02 3.66
C ALA A 278 -8.20 1.93 2.73
N THR A 279 -6.88 1.79 2.61
CA THR A 279 -6.22 0.84 1.73
C THR A 279 -5.46 -0.19 2.56
N SER A 280 -5.80 -1.47 2.43
CA SER A 280 -4.98 -2.56 2.97
C SER A 280 -3.64 -2.61 2.25
N LEU A 281 -2.56 -2.61 3.01
CA LEU A 281 -1.19 -2.69 2.52
C LEU A 281 -0.70 -4.16 2.58
N PRO A 282 0.28 -4.54 1.74
CA PRO A 282 0.83 -5.90 1.72
C PRO A 282 1.44 -6.38 3.04
N ASN A 283 1.98 -5.44 3.84
CA ASN A 283 2.45 -5.72 5.20
C ASN A 283 1.32 -5.89 6.24
N GLY A 284 0.06 -5.97 5.80
CA GLY A 284 -1.12 -6.20 6.63
C GLY A 284 -1.67 -4.94 7.32
N LYS A 285 -1.02 -3.79 7.16
CA LYS A 285 -1.43 -2.51 7.77
C LYS A 285 -2.52 -1.84 6.94
N VAL A 286 -3.22 -0.86 7.51
CA VAL A 286 -4.25 -0.10 6.78
C VAL A 286 -3.85 1.36 6.69
N LEU A 287 -3.64 1.86 5.47
CA LEU A 287 -3.39 3.28 5.22
C LEU A 287 -4.73 4.01 5.06
N VAL A 288 -4.95 5.06 5.86
CA VAL A 288 -6.12 5.92 5.83
C VAL A 288 -5.72 7.33 5.38
N VAL A 289 -6.39 7.83 4.34
CA VAL A 289 -6.06 9.11 3.70
C VAL A 289 -7.31 9.87 3.22
N GLY A 290 -7.18 11.20 3.13
CA GLY A 290 -8.28 12.12 2.79
C GLY A 290 -9.18 12.49 3.98
N ALA A 291 -10.34 13.08 3.68
CA ALA A 291 -11.09 14.00 4.54
C ALA A 291 -10.52 15.44 4.49
N ALA A 292 -11.38 16.43 4.76
CA ALA A 292 -11.05 17.85 4.63
C ALA A 292 -9.85 18.24 5.52
N ASP A 293 -9.03 19.17 5.00
CA ASP A 293 -8.02 19.96 5.71
C ASP A 293 -6.75 19.28 6.23
N THR A 294 -6.43 18.05 5.82
CA THR A 294 -5.22 17.40 6.34
C THR A 294 -4.27 16.86 5.28
N GLU A 295 -3.07 17.46 5.22
CA GLU A 295 -1.86 16.92 4.58
C GLU A 295 -1.28 15.78 5.44
N VAL A 296 -2.14 14.84 5.87
CA VAL A 296 -1.77 13.82 6.86
C VAL A 296 -2.33 12.46 6.48
N TYR A 297 -1.57 11.43 6.82
CA TYR A 297 -2.01 10.05 6.75
C TYR A 297 -2.13 9.48 8.15
N GLU A 298 -2.92 8.42 8.25
CA GLU A 298 -2.91 7.54 9.39
C GLU A 298 -2.70 6.11 8.94
N ARG A 299 -1.97 5.33 9.74
CA ARG A 299 -1.73 3.92 9.47
C ARG A 299 -2.12 3.08 10.67
N TYR A 300 -3.08 2.19 10.50
CA TYR A 300 -3.49 1.26 11.55
C TYR A 300 -2.61 0.01 11.56
N GLU A 301 -2.10 -0.31 12.74
CA GLU A 301 -1.29 -1.48 13.07
C GLU A 301 -2.16 -2.47 13.83
N TRP A 302 -2.69 -3.48 13.14
CA TRP A 302 -3.69 -4.40 13.74
C TRP A 302 -3.13 -5.29 14.84
N ALA A 303 -1.83 -5.61 14.80
CA ALA A 303 -1.19 -6.49 15.76
C ALA A 303 -1.10 -5.84 17.15
N THR A 304 -0.85 -4.53 17.19
CA THR A 304 -0.74 -3.72 18.40
C THR A 304 -2.01 -2.93 18.73
N ASN A 305 -2.98 -2.91 17.80
CA ASN A 305 -4.17 -2.05 17.88
C ASN A 305 -3.78 -0.57 18.09
N THR A 306 -2.86 -0.06 17.29
CA THR A 306 -2.39 1.33 17.37
C THR A 306 -2.50 2.05 16.02
N TRP A 307 -2.53 3.38 16.08
CA TRP A 307 -2.46 4.23 14.90
C TRP A 307 -1.14 4.98 14.89
N LEU A 308 -0.48 4.98 13.75
CA LEU A 308 0.58 5.93 13.43
C LEU A 308 -0.03 7.11 12.71
N TYR A 309 0.42 8.32 13.05
CA TYR A 309 -0.03 9.57 12.46
C TYR A 309 1.18 10.36 11.99
N GLY A 310 1.08 10.94 10.79
CA GLY A 310 2.14 11.78 10.28
C GLY A 310 1.70 12.65 9.12
N THR A 311 2.50 13.67 8.85
CA THR A 311 2.33 14.53 7.68
C THR A 311 2.79 13.80 6.43
N ILE A 312 1.93 13.80 5.42
CA ILE A 312 2.27 13.41 4.06
C ILE A 312 1.70 14.52 3.19
N TYR A 313 2.54 15.25 2.46
CA TYR A 313 2.18 16.48 1.72
C TYR A 313 1.25 16.21 0.51
N MET A 314 0.13 15.53 0.76
CA MET A 314 -0.93 15.20 -0.15
C MET A 314 -2.02 16.25 -0.08
N THR A 315 -2.78 16.40 -1.16
CA THR A 315 -3.91 17.31 -1.18
C THR A 315 -5.08 16.74 -0.38
N GLY A 316 -5.49 17.42 0.68
CA GLY A 316 -6.69 17.08 1.46
C GLY A 316 -7.95 17.08 0.59
N ARG A 317 -8.65 15.94 0.51
CA ARG A 317 -9.73 15.72 -0.47
C ARG A 317 -10.80 14.77 0.07
N ILE A 318 -12.03 14.95 -0.38
CA ILE A 318 -13.15 14.03 -0.15
C ILE A 318 -13.65 13.44 -1.47
N ARG A 319 -14.44 12.36 -1.40
CA ARG A 319 -15.12 11.76 -2.58
C ARG A 319 -14.15 11.34 -3.69
N HIS A 320 -12.92 10.99 -3.27
CA HIS A 320 -11.85 10.48 -4.11
C HIS A 320 -11.83 8.95 -4.06
N THR A 321 -11.02 8.33 -4.89
CA THR A 321 -10.71 6.90 -4.78
C THR A 321 -9.24 6.70 -4.46
N ALA A 322 -8.94 5.62 -3.75
CA ALA A 322 -7.57 5.15 -3.53
C ALA A 322 -7.52 3.66 -3.82
N THR A 323 -6.47 3.22 -4.52
CA THR A 323 -6.25 1.80 -4.79
C THR A 323 -4.78 1.44 -4.64
N LEU A 324 -4.53 0.27 -4.07
CA LEU A 324 -3.20 -0.31 -4.02
C LEU A 324 -2.76 -0.67 -5.43
N LEU A 325 -1.61 -0.14 -5.83
CA LEU A 325 -0.92 -0.51 -7.04
C LEU A 325 -0.09 -1.80 -6.82
N PRO A 326 0.23 -2.53 -7.88
CA PRO A 326 0.97 -3.80 -7.82
C PRO A 326 2.39 -3.71 -7.27
N ASN A 327 2.93 -2.50 -7.25
CA ASN A 327 4.21 -2.13 -6.67
C ASN A 327 4.10 -1.59 -5.23
N GLU A 328 2.96 -1.86 -4.58
CA GLU A 328 2.65 -1.47 -3.21
C GLU A 328 2.48 0.04 -2.98
N LEU A 329 2.52 0.86 -4.02
CA LEU A 329 2.11 2.26 -3.91
C LEU A 329 0.60 2.37 -3.81
N VAL A 330 0.10 3.51 -3.35
CA VAL A 330 -1.34 3.80 -3.32
C VAL A 330 -1.61 4.93 -4.30
N LEU A 331 -2.42 4.64 -5.32
CA LEU A 331 -2.86 5.61 -6.32
C LEU A 331 -4.14 6.29 -5.81
N LEU A 332 -4.09 7.59 -5.57
CA LEU A 332 -5.20 8.44 -5.17
C LEU A 332 -5.67 9.27 -6.36
N MET A 333 -6.97 9.24 -6.66
CA MET A 333 -7.49 9.85 -7.88
C MET A 333 -8.68 10.75 -7.61
N GLY A 334 -8.69 11.88 -8.32
CA GLY A 334 -9.76 12.86 -8.30
C GLY A 334 -10.15 13.27 -6.89
N GLY A 335 -11.44 13.54 -6.70
CA GLY A 335 -12.00 14.05 -5.45
C GLY A 335 -12.42 15.50 -5.57
N TYR A 336 -12.84 16.04 -4.44
CA TYR A 336 -13.34 17.41 -4.30
C TYR A 336 -12.65 18.09 -3.13
N LEU A 337 -12.15 19.30 -3.38
CA LEU A 337 -11.62 20.23 -2.39
C LEU A 337 -12.78 21.04 -1.81
N VAL A 338 -13.02 20.89 -0.50
CA VAL A 338 -14.14 21.54 0.17
C VAL A 338 -13.96 23.07 0.21
N ASP A 339 -12.80 23.53 0.66
CA ASP A 339 -12.48 24.96 0.80
C ASP A 339 -12.50 25.71 -0.52
N GLU A 340 -11.92 25.11 -1.56
CA GLU A 340 -11.79 25.73 -2.88
C GLU A 340 -13.01 25.44 -3.77
N LYS A 341 -13.95 24.62 -3.29
CA LYS A 341 -15.13 24.15 -4.03
C LYS A 341 -14.79 23.60 -5.41
N GLN A 342 -13.70 22.84 -5.50
CA GLN A 342 -13.08 22.47 -6.76
C GLN A 342 -12.95 20.95 -6.91
N TYR A 343 -13.32 20.44 -8.09
CA TYR A 343 -13.02 19.06 -8.46
C TYR A 343 -11.55 18.93 -8.86
N LEU A 344 -10.94 17.78 -8.55
CA LEU A 344 -9.53 17.51 -8.83
C LEU A 344 -9.38 16.75 -10.16
N ASN A 345 -8.45 17.21 -11.00
CA ASN A 345 -8.09 16.60 -12.30
C ASN A 345 -6.75 15.85 -12.30
N TYR A 346 -6.05 15.80 -11.17
CA TYR A 346 -4.78 15.09 -11.01
C TYR A 346 -4.89 13.90 -10.05
N TYR A 347 -3.85 13.09 -10.02
CA TYR A 347 -3.68 11.98 -9.09
C TYR A 347 -2.42 12.16 -8.26
N GLU A 348 -2.41 11.48 -7.12
CA GLU A 348 -1.26 11.41 -6.24
C GLU A 348 -0.89 9.94 -6.05
N ILE A 349 0.39 9.64 -6.00
CA ILE A 349 0.91 8.31 -5.74
C ILE A 349 1.64 8.36 -4.40
N ILE A 350 1.10 7.65 -3.41
CA ILE A 350 1.69 7.53 -2.09
C ILE A 350 2.59 6.30 -2.06
N ASN A 351 3.83 6.47 -1.64
CA ASN A 351 4.67 5.37 -1.20
C ASN A 351 4.45 5.14 0.30
N PRO A 352 3.74 4.07 0.72
CA PRO A 352 3.46 3.84 2.12
C PRO A 352 4.69 3.44 2.96
N LEU A 353 5.81 3.09 2.31
CA LEU A 353 7.06 2.74 2.98
C LEU A 353 7.87 3.99 3.32
N THR A 354 8.06 4.88 2.34
CA THR A 354 8.82 6.13 2.51
C THR A 354 7.97 7.32 2.92
N LEU A 355 6.65 7.16 2.92
CA LEU A 355 5.66 8.20 3.18
C LEU A 355 5.84 9.45 2.31
N SER A 356 6.32 9.22 1.08
CA SER A 356 6.48 10.26 0.07
C SER A 356 5.29 10.25 -0.90
N VAL A 357 5.00 11.41 -1.46
CA VAL A 357 3.95 11.61 -2.46
C VAL A 357 4.59 12.04 -3.77
N GLY A 358 4.32 11.29 -4.84
CA GLY A 358 4.48 11.78 -6.20
C GLY A 358 3.18 12.41 -6.66
N VAL A 359 3.25 13.61 -7.24
CA VAL A 359 2.12 14.25 -7.92
C VAL A 359 2.38 14.17 -9.41
N ASP A 360 1.40 13.74 -10.18
CA ASP A 360 1.50 13.77 -11.63
C ASP A 360 0.21 14.34 -12.24
N TRP A 361 0.42 15.19 -13.24
CA TRP A 361 -0.61 15.96 -13.89
C TRP A 361 -1.02 15.27 -15.17
N PHE A 362 -2.31 15.04 -15.29
CA PHE A 362 -2.87 14.46 -16.50
C PHE A 362 -3.82 15.46 -17.14
N GLU A 363 -3.26 16.31 -18.00
CA GLU A 363 -3.96 17.42 -18.67
C GLU A 363 -5.22 16.95 -19.42
N GLU A 364 -5.28 15.68 -19.83
CA GLU A 364 -6.41 15.10 -20.56
C GLU A 364 -7.49 14.41 -19.70
N ASN A 365 -7.44 14.47 -18.35
CA ASN A 365 -8.60 14.05 -17.52
C ASN A 365 -9.44 15.26 -17.12
N PRO A 366 -10.77 15.19 -17.29
CA PRO A 366 -11.64 16.13 -16.62
C PRO A 366 -11.59 15.90 -15.11
N ALA A 367 -11.62 17.02 -14.38
CA ALA A 367 -11.75 17.03 -12.93
C ALA A 367 -12.99 16.24 -12.49
N ARG A 368 -12.89 15.37 -11.48
CA ARG A 368 -14.02 14.53 -11.06
C ARG A 368 -13.97 14.04 -9.62
N ALA A 369 -15.13 13.76 -9.05
CA ALA A 369 -15.33 13.01 -7.79
C ALA A 369 -16.33 11.87 -7.97
N ASP A 370 -16.57 11.05 -6.95
CA ASP A 370 -17.56 9.95 -6.95
C ASP A 370 -17.42 8.95 -8.12
N HIS A 371 -16.19 8.76 -8.59
CA HIS A 371 -15.82 7.78 -9.61
C HIS A 371 -15.37 6.47 -8.95
N THR A 372 -15.10 5.45 -9.76
CA THR A 372 -14.54 4.17 -9.27
C THR A 372 -13.11 3.98 -9.77
N ALA A 373 -12.32 3.22 -9.01
CA ALA A 373 -10.96 2.81 -9.32
C ALA A 373 -10.84 1.31 -9.07
N THR A 374 -10.70 0.53 -10.14
CA THR A 374 -10.66 -0.94 -10.05
C THR A 374 -9.33 -1.46 -10.56
N ARG A 375 -8.56 -2.09 -9.68
CA ARG A 375 -7.32 -2.78 -10.08
C ARG A 375 -7.64 -3.93 -11.03
N LEU A 376 -6.94 -3.98 -12.16
CA LEU A 376 -6.96 -5.06 -13.14
C LEU A 376 -5.61 -5.78 -13.10
N GLY A 377 -5.56 -6.95 -12.45
CA GLY A 377 -4.33 -7.72 -12.35
C GLY A 377 -3.15 -6.98 -11.70
N ASN A 378 -1.97 -7.10 -12.30
CA ASN A 378 -0.68 -6.71 -11.71
C ASN A 378 -0.03 -5.47 -12.29
N ASP A 379 -0.72 -4.67 -13.11
CA ASP A 379 -0.17 -3.39 -13.58
C ASP A 379 -1.23 -2.34 -13.93
N LYS A 380 -2.51 -2.67 -13.90
CA LYS A 380 -3.54 -1.80 -14.45
C LYS A 380 -4.58 -1.38 -13.42
N VAL A 381 -5.12 -0.19 -13.59
CA VAL A 381 -6.28 0.32 -12.84
C VAL A 381 -7.25 0.97 -13.82
N LEU A 382 -8.47 0.48 -13.87
CA LEU A 382 -9.58 1.13 -14.58
C LEU A 382 -10.16 2.24 -13.69
N VAL A 383 -10.30 3.42 -14.26
CA VAL A 383 -10.93 4.56 -13.58
C VAL A 383 -12.11 5.02 -14.41
N ALA A 384 -13.31 5.01 -13.81
CA ALA A 384 -14.54 5.13 -14.58
C ALA A 384 -15.58 6.02 -13.90
N GLY A 385 -16.30 6.79 -14.74
CA GLY A 385 -17.40 7.66 -14.36
C GLY A 385 -16.97 8.85 -13.49
N GLY A 386 -17.90 9.29 -12.65
CA GLY A 386 -17.75 10.40 -11.73
C GLY A 386 -18.68 11.57 -12.06
N ILE A 387 -18.51 12.65 -11.31
CA ILE A 387 -19.26 13.90 -11.46
C ILE A 387 -18.31 15.08 -11.40
N ASN A 388 -18.63 16.13 -12.16
CA ASN A 388 -17.95 17.43 -12.13
C ASN A 388 -18.97 18.58 -12.18
N SER A 389 -18.52 19.80 -12.50
CA SER A 389 -19.39 20.97 -12.67
C SER A 389 -20.40 20.84 -13.81
N ASP A 390 -20.10 20.03 -14.82
CA ASP A 390 -20.89 19.89 -16.05
C ASP A 390 -21.90 18.74 -15.96
N GLY A 391 -21.76 17.87 -14.96
CA GLY A 391 -22.69 16.80 -14.65
C GLY A 391 -22.02 15.45 -14.46
N TYR A 392 -22.79 14.38 -14.67
CA TYR A 392 -22.29 13.01 -14.62
C TYR A 392 -21.43 12.70 -15.84
N LEU A 393 -20.36 11.95 -15.62
CA LEU A 393 -19.37 11.62 -16.63
C LEU A 393 -19.54 10.17 -17.10
N ASN A 394 -19.42 9.93 -18.40
CA ASN A 394 -19.37 8.61 -19.02
C ASN A 394 -17.93 8.21 -19.44
N ILE A 395 -16.93 8.91 -18.93
CA ILE A 395 -15.54 8.68 -19.27
C ILE A 395 -14.98 7.46 -18.54
N ALA A 396 -13.99 6.81 -19.16
CA ALA A 396 -13.12 5.88 -18.48
C ALA A 396 -11.68 6.01 -19.02
N LYS A 397 -10.69 5.76 -18.17
CA LYS A 397 -9.28 5.66 -18.56
C LYS A 397 -8.61 4.50 -17.84
N LEU A 398 -7.59 3.96 -18.49
CA LEU A 398 -6.78 2.87 -17.96
C LEU A 398 -5.43 3.41 -17.54
N TYR A 399 -5.19 3.43 -16.24
CA TYR A 399 -3.86 3.62 -15.68
C TYR A 399 -3.08 2.32 -15.82
N THR A 400 -1.87 2.40 -16.37
CA THR A 400 -0.89 1.32 -16.40
C THR A 400 0.32 1.78 -15.62
N ALA A 401 0.56 1.17 -14.47
CA ALA A 401 1.76 1.39 -13.69
C ALA A 401 2.96 0.96 -14.55
N ASN A 402 3.76 1.92 -15.01
CA ASN A 402 5.03 1.60 -15.64
C ASN A 402 5.98 1.06 -14.59
N SER A 403 6.02 -0.26 -14.55
CA SER A 403 7.10 -0.96 -13.93
C SER A 403 8.35 -0.87 -14.82
N VAL A 404 9.36 -0.10 -14.42
CA VAL A 404 10.73 -0.25 -14.93
C VAL A 404 11.13 -1.70 -14.67
N LYS A 405 11.32 -2.51 -15.70
CA LYS A 405 11.81 -3.86 -15.47
C LYS A 405 13.24 -3.73 -14.96
N PHE A 406 13.49 -4.05 -13.70
CA PHE A 406 14.85 -4.23 -13.21
C PHE A 406 15.15 -5.72 -13.15
N LYS A 407 16.34 -6.09 -13.58
CA LYS A 407 16.86 -7.42 -13.37
C LYS A 407 17.54 -7.42 -11.99
N LEU A 408 17.27 -8.42 -11.17
CA LEU A 408 18.14 -8.65 -10.02
C LEU A 408 19.53 -9.05 -10.57
N PRO A 409 20.61 -8.50 -10.01
CA PRO A 409 21.98 -8.91 -10.34
C PRO A 409 22.20 -10.40 -10.03
N PRO A 410 23.35 -10.97 -10.42
CA PRO A 410 23.65 -12.37 -10.13
C PRO A 410 23.46 -12.70 -8.65
N LEU A 411 22.57 -13.66 -8.39
CA LEU A 411 22.37 -14.27 -7.08
C LEU A 411 23.53 -15.23 -6.83
N LEU A 412 24.30 -14.99 -5.76
CA LEU A 412 25.47 -15.79 -5.40
C LEU A 412 25.06 -17.01 -4.56
N VAL A 413 24.20 -16.80 -3.56
CA VAL A 413 23.60 -17.86 -2.75
C VAL A 413 22.19 -17.50 -2.35
N PHE A 414 21.36 -18.52 -2.19
CA PHE A 414 20.05 -18.37 -1.58
C PHE A 414 19.66 -19.62 -0.78
N TYR A 415 19.37 -19.44 0.50
CA TYR A 415 18.93 -20.50 1.40
C TYR A 415 17.50 -20.21 1.86
N THR A 416 16.55 -20.93 1.29
CA THR A 416 15.13 -20.88 1.69
C THR A 416 14.84 -21.73 2.92
N PHE A 417 15.76 -22.64 3.29
CA PHE A 417 15.60 -23.68 4.32
C PHE A 417 14.46 -24.70 4.12
N GLU A 418 13.57 -24.52 3.14
CA GLU A 418 12.56 -25.52 2.72
C GLU A 418 13.13 -26.90 2.39
N PHE A 419 14.38 -26.95 1.94
CA PHE A 419 15.09 -28.17 1.55
C PHE A 419 16.36 -28.36 2.38
N GLY A 420 16.35 -27.84 3.61
CA GLY A 420 17.52 -27.75 4.49
C GLY A 420 18.50 -26.64 4.06
N PRO A 421 19.75 -26.67 4.54
CA PRO A 421 20.77 -25.62 4.31
C PRO A 421 21.38 -25.70 2.89
N ARG A 422 20.54 -25.97 1.90
CA ARG A 422 20.92 -26.09 0.49
C ARG A 422 20.78 -24.75 -0.20
N ASP A 423 21.86 -24.32 -0.84
CA ASP A 423 21.80 -23.24 -1.81
C ASP A 423 20.91 -23.62 -3.00
N VAL A 424 19.86 -22.82 -3.22
CA VAL A 424 18.92 -22.94 -4.33
C VAL A 424 19.12 -21.90 -5.43
N SER A 425 20.17 -21.04 -5.33
CA SER A 425 20.50 -20.05 -6.37
C SER A 425 20.91 -20.68 -7.71
N GLY A 426 21.31 -21.95 -7.70
CA GLY A 426 21.86 -22.68 -8.84
C GLY A 426 23.39 -22.81 -8.82
N ASN A 427 24.09 -22.07 -7.95
CA ASN A 427 25.56 -22.12 -7.82
C ASN A 427 26.07 -23.31 -6.97
N LYS A 428 25.16 -24.00 -6.27
CA LYS A 428 25.41 -25.22 -5.49
C LYS A 428 26.40 -25.00 -4.34
N LEU A 429 26.45 -23.80 -3.77
CA LEU A 429 27.26 -23.48 -2.60
C LEU A 429 26.55 -23.94 -1.33
N HIS A 430 26.29 -25.25 -1.18
CA HIS A 430 25.59 -25.78 -0.01
C HIS A 430 26.36 -25.49 1.28
N ALA A 431 25.65 -25.08 2.33
CA ALA A 431 26.29 -24.73 3.59
C ALA A 431 26.58 -25.99 4.41
N THR A 432 27.69 -25.97 5.14
CA THR A 432 28.02 -26.99 6.15
C THR A 432 27.37 -26.61 7.48
N VAL A 433 26.70 -27.56 8.12
CA VAL A 433 26.05 -27.36 9.42
C VAL A 433 27.00 -27.71 10.55
N THR A 434 27.11 -26.83 11.54
CA THR A 434 27.68 -27.13 12.85
C THR A 434 26.57 -27.04 13.90
N GLY A 435 26.57 -27.96 14.86
CA GLY A 435 25.49 -28.10 15.84
C GLY A 435 24.29 -28.87 15.29
N SER A 436 23.09 -28.54 15.77
CA SER A 436 21.83 -29.16 15.38
C SER A 436 20.69 -28.12 15.30
N PRO A 437 20.79 -27.09 14.45
CA PRO A 437 19.70 -26.14 14.24
C PRO A 437 18.43 -26.85 13.77
N GLN A 438 17.27 -26.42 14.27
CA GLN A 438 15.99 -27.09 14.05
C GLN A 438 15.12 -26.34 13.03
N PRO A 439 14.43 -27.05 12.11
CA PRO A 439 13.44 -26.42 11.26
C PRO A 439 12.26 -25.90 12.09
N VAL A 440 11.84 -24.67 11.84
CA VAL A 440 10.70 -24.00 12.48
C VAL A 440 9.83 -23.32 11.41
N PRO A 441 8.58 -22.92 11.70
CA PRO A 441 7.76 -22.20 10.73
C PRO A 441 8.42 -20.91 10.21
N GLY A 442 8.34 -20.69 8.90
CA GLY A 442 8.96 -19.56 8.19
C GLY A 442 8.33 -18.18 8.44
N SER A 443 8.94 -17.15 7.84
CA SER A 443 8.66 -15.73 8.13
C SER A 443 7.29 -15.20 7.70
N ASN A 444 6.58 -15.93 6.86
CA ASN A 444 5.22 -15.62 6.37
C ASN A 444 4.15 -16.58 6.93
N GLY A 445 4.48 -17.38 7.96
CA GLY A 445 3.56 -18.41 8.49
C GLY A 445 3.35 -19.60 7.55
N GLN A 446 4.16 -19.72 6.51
CA GLN A 446 4.28 -20.85 5.58
C GLN A 446 5.77 -21.19 5.45
N GLY A 447 6.09 -22.39 4.96
CA GLY A 447 7.50 -22.78 4.74
C GLY A 447 8.32 -23.05 6.01
N GLN A 448 9.64 -23.22 5.84
CA GLN A 448 10.59 -23.55 6.91
C GLN A 448 11.69 -22.50 7.04
N ALA A 449 11.99 -22.14 8.29
CA ALA A 449 13.19 -21.41 8.70
C ALA A 449 14.07 -22.30 9.58
N TYR A 450 15.30 -21.88 9.88
CA TYR A 450 16.19 -22.59 10.80
C TYR A 450 16.33 -21.84 12.12
N SER A 451 16.11 -22.54 13.24
CA SER A 451 16.31 -22.03 14.58
C SER A 451 17.68 -22.43 15.12
N PHE A 452 18.40 -21.43 15.65
CA PHE A 452 19.73 -21.50 16.21
C PHE A 452 19.65 -21.32 17.73
N ASN A 453 20.41 -22.14 18.46
CA ASN A 453 20.35 -22.24 19.92
C ASN A 453 21.13 -21.18 20.71
N GLY A 454 21.88 -20.28 20.07
CA GLY A 454 22.70 -19.29 20.76
C GLY A 454 23.96 -19.82 21.44
N ALA A 455 24.38 -21.05 21.13
CA ALA A 455 25.51 -21.70 21.81
C ALA A 455 26.46 -22.46 20.88
N THR A 456 25.93 -23.25 19.94
CA THR A 456 26.75 -24.14 19.10
C THR A 456 26.28 -24.19 17.64
N ASP A 457 25.03 -23.81 17.37
CA ASP A 457 24.45 -23.92 16.04
C ASP A 457 24.95 -22.79 15.14
N TYR A 458 25.46 -23.15 13.96
CA TYR A 458 25.74 -22.21 12.88
C TYR A 458 25.91 -22.89 11.53
N LEU A 459 25.89 -22.11 10.46
CA LEU A 459 26.18 -22.58 9.11
C LEU A 459 27.42 -21.91 8.54
N THR A 460 28.25 -22.69 7.85
CA THR A 460 29.38 -22.19 7.06
C THR A 460 29.04 -22.25 5.59
N VAL A 461 28.98 -21.08 4.95
CA VAL A 461 28.75 -20.92 3.52
C VAL A 461 30.11 -20.78 2.82
N PRO A 462 30.44 -21.64 1.84
CA PRO A 462 31.71 -21.57 1.11
C PRO A 462 31.70 -20.43 0.07
N LEU A 463 31.47 -19.20 0.53
CA LEU A 463 31.43 -17.98 -0.27
C LEU A 463 32.33 -16.93 0.38
N ASP A 464 33.42 -16.61 -0.32
CA ASP A 464 34.24 -15.44 -0.03
C ASP A 464 33.50 -14.19 -0.54
N ILE A 465 33.13 -13.29 0.38
CA ILE A 465 32.48 -12.02 0.04
C ILE A 465 33.42 -10.83 0.25
N ASN A 466 34.72 -10.98 0.10
CA ASN A 466 35.67 -9.86 0.21
C ASN A 466 35.44 -8.77 -0.84
N PRO A 467 35.75 -7.50 -0.52
CA PRO A 467 35.70 -6.39 -1.48
C PRO A 467 36.58 -6.58 -2.72
N THR A 468 37.66 -7.34 -2.61
CA THR A 468 38.53 -7.69 -3.76
C THR A 468 37.82 -8.56 -4.79
N GLN A 469 36.87 -9.40 -4.36
CA GLN A 469 36.08 -10.26 -5.24
C GLN A 469 34.75 -9.60 -5.62
N TYR A 470 34.08 -8.98 -4.65
CA TYR A 470 32.79 -8.33 -4.78
C TYR A 470 32.87 -6.90 -4.23
N PRO A 471 33.36 -5.92 -5.02
CA PRO A 471 33.42 -4.52 -4.60
C PRO A 471 32.02 -3.93 -4.37
N LYS A 472 31.00 -4.54 -4.96
CA LYS A 472 29.59 -4.31 -4.66
C LYS A 472 28.94 -5.62 -4.22
N LEU A 473 28.09 -5.57 -3.21
CA LEU A 473 27.45 -6.75 -2.63
C LEU A 473 26.17 -6.35 -1.93
N THR A 474 25.14 -7.19 -2.00
CA THR A 474 23.97 -7.10 -1.13
C THR A 474 23.75 -8.42 -0.43
N MET A 475 23.55 -8.41 0.88
CA MET A 475 23.16 -9.62 1.62
C MET A 475 22.04 -9.33 2.60
N GLY A 476 21.19 -10.30 2.86
CA GLY A 476 20.06 -10.13 3.77
C GLY A 476 19.33 -11.42 4.07
N CYS A 477 18.37 -11.32 4.98
CA CYS A 477 17.54 -12.43 5.45
C CYS A 477 16.33 -11.92 6.24
N TRP A 478 15.42 -12.83 6.58
CA TRP A 478 14.42 -12.62 7.62
C TRP A 478 14.92 -13.23 8.90
N VAL A 479 14.73 -12.53 10.01
CA VAL A 479 15.25 -12.95 11.31
C VAL A 479 14.19 -12.75 12.37
N LYS A 480 14.02 -13.74 13.23
CA LYS A 480 13.19 -13.68 14.43
C LYS A 480 14.08 -13.99 15.63
N THR A 481 14.42 -12.97 16.40
CA THR A 481 15.30 -13.15 17.57
C THR A 481 14.52 -13.72 18.76
N ALA A 482 15.13 -14.68 19.47
CA ALA A 482 14.56 -15.30 20.67
C ALA A 482 15.14 -14.71 21.97
N THR A 483 16.28 -14.03 21.89
CA THR A 483 16.92 -13.38 23.04
C THR A 483 17.55 -12.07 22.63
N LEU A 484 17.67 -11.13 23.56
CA LEU A 484 18.47 -9.93 23.36
C LEU A 484 19.75 -10.11 24.17
N ALA A 485 20.90 -10.03 23.50
CA ALA A 485 22.18 -10.12 24.20
C ALA A 485 22.32 -8.99 25.25
N PRO A 486 23.10 -9.21 26.32
CA PRO A 486 23.55 -8.12 27.17
C PRO A 486 24.20 -7.01 26.34
N TRP A 487 24.14 -5.76 26.82
CA TRP A 487 24.68 -4.60 26.11
C TRP A 487 26.16 -4.69 25.71
N TRP A 488 26.95 -5.60 26.31
CA TRP A 488 28.37 -5.79 25.97
C TRP A 488 28.62 -6.93 24.97
N GLN A 489 27.58 -7.66 24.53
CA GLN A 489 27.69 -8.82 23.66
C GLN A 489 26.94 -8.59 22.34
N HIS A 490 27.47 -9.19 21.27
CA HIS A 490 26.97 -9.09 19.90
C HIS A 490 26.33 -10.42 19.47
N GLN A 491 25.13 -10.38 18.91
CA GLN A 491 24.47 -11.55 18.32
C GLN A 491 24.62 -11.54 16.79
N PRO A 492 25.51 -12.37 16.22
CA PRO A 492 25.81 -12.35 14.80
C PRO A 492 24.71 -13.04 14.00
N VAL A 493 24.11 -12.36 13.02
CA VAL A 493 23.14 -13.00 12.11
C VAL A 493 23.85 -13.50 10.85
N LEU A 494 24.53 -12.60 10.15
CA LEU A 494 25.38 -12.91 8.99
C LEU A 494 26.74 -12.27 9.24
N SER A 495 27.83 -13.02 9.13
CA SER A 495 29.16 -12.51 9.46
C SER A 495 30.24 -13.00 8.49
N HIS A 496 31.08 -12.07 8.08
CA HIS A 496 32.32 -12.34 7.34
C HIS A 496 33.55 -11.81 8.10
N ASP A 497 33.35 -11.43 9.37
CA ASP A 497 34.30 -10.72 10.23
C ASP A 497 35.57 -11.56 10.51
N ASN A 498 36.75 -10.97 10.30
CA ASN A 498 38.03 -11.61 10.62
C ASN A 498 38.87 -10.91 11.69
N ASP A 499 38.44 -9.79 12.27
CA ASP A 499 38.99 -9.08 13.44
C ASP A 499 38.50 -7.59 13.51
N ASP A 500 37.80 -7.08 12.48
CA ASP A 500 37.40 -5.66 12.31
C ASP A 500 35.91 -5.43 11.93
N PHE A 501 35.02 -6.41 12.14
CA PHE A 501 33.60 -6.41 11.76
C PHE A 501 33.37 -6.24 10.25
N ASP A 502 34.07 -7.04 9.46
CA ASP A 502 33.99 -7.01 8.00
C ASP A 502 32.67 -7.62 7.51
N ARG A 503 31.87 -6.81 6.82
CA ARG A 503 30.61 -7.19 6.16
C ARG A 503 29.73 -8.10 7.02
N ALA A 504 29.12 -7.55 8.07
CA ALA A 504 28.27 -8.29 8.99
C ALA A 504 26.91 -7.62 9.25
N ILE A 505 25.90 -8.42 9.61
CA ILE A 505 24.61 -8.00 10.19
C ILE A 505 24.47 -8.66 11.56
N ALA A 506 24.00 -7.91 12.55
CA ALA A 506 23.86 -8.40 13.91
C ALA A 506 22.84 -7.61 14.75
N ILE A 507 22.64 -8.09 15.98
CA ILE A 507 21.94 -7.37 17.05
C ILE A 507 22.96 -7.04 18.14
N ASP A 508 23.12 -5.76 18.45
CA ASP A 508 23.98 -5.29 19.54
C ASP A 508 23.61 -3.88 20.03
N TRP A 509 24.35 -3.39 21.04
CA TRP A 509 24.17 -2.05 21.61
C TRP A 509 24.52 -0.90 20.64
N ARG A 510 25.38 -1.15 19.65
CA ARG A 510 25.78 -0.12 18.66
C ARG A 510 24.62 0.17 17.69
N GLY A 511 23.58 -0.66 17.72
CA GLY A 511 22.33 -0.46 17.02
C GLY A 511 21.45 0.65 17.57
N ASN A 512 21.85 1.33 18.67
CA ASN A 512 21.23 2.46 19.40
C ASN A 512 19.99 3.11 18.75
N GLY A 513 18.89 2.36 18.70
CA GLY A 513 17.56 2.93 18.86
C GLY A 513 17.37 3.06 20.36
N PHE A 514 17.11 4.26 20.86
CA PHE A 514 16.47 4.37 22.17
C PHE A 514 15.22 3.48 22.13
N ASP A 515 14.99 2.64 23.15
CA ASP A 515 13.65 2.06 23.27
C ASP A 515 12.63 3.20 23.47
N LEU A 516 11.33 2.90 23.35
CA LEU A 516 10.26 3.89 23.47
C LEU A 516 10.28 4.66 24.81
N ASP A 517 11.09 4.21 25.78
CA ASP A 517 11.24 4.75 27.12
C ASP A 517 12.60 5.44 27.37
N GLY A 518 13.48 5.56 26.35
CA GLY A 518 14.75 6.27 26.45
C GLY A 518 15.90 5.51 27.12
N ASN A 519 15.84 4.18 27.18
CA ASN A 519 16.87 3.35 27.81
C ASN A 519 18.16 3.33 26.97
N PRO A 520 19.32 3.73 27.55
CA PRO A 520 20.61 3.68 26.87
C PRO A 520 21.17 2.26 26.68
N ASN A 521 20.48 1.21 27.16
CA ASN A 521 20.89 -0.19 27.04
C ASN A 521 20.05 -0.99 26.05
N ALA A 522 19.19 -0.35 25.25
CA ALA A 522 18.41 -1.04 24.24
C ALA A 522 19.33 -1.57 23.11
N VAL A 523 19.28 -2.88 22.86
CA VAL A 523 20.02 -3.50 21.74
C VAL A 523 19.19 -3.46 20.46
N GLY A 524 19.83 -3.13 19.35
CA GLY A 524 19.19 -2.89 18.08
C GLY A 524 19.90 -3.59 16.93
N TRP A 525 19.30 -3.49 15.77
CA TRP A 525 19.87 -3.98 14.53
C TRP A 525 21.07 -3.15 14.10
N SER A 526 22.16 -3.84 13.73
CA SER A 526 23.43 -3.25 13.33
C SER A 526 23.96 -3.91 12.06
N ALA A 527 24.56 -3.12 11.18
CA ALA A 527 25.37 -3.62 10.06
C ALA A 527 26.75 -2.96 10.02
N PHE A 528 27.75 -3.71 9.57
CA PHE A 528 29.16 -3.35 9.63
C PHE A 528 29.85 -3.50 8.28
N GLY A 529 30.81 -2.63 7.98
CA GLY A 529 31.62 -2.68 6.76
C GLY A 529 33.14 -2.74 6.99
N GLY A 530 33.62 -3.01 8.21
CA GLY A 530 35.03 -2.91 8.61
C GLY A 530 35.33 -1.71 9.53
N ALA A 531 36.59 -1.54 9.94
CA ALA A 531 37.04 -0.54 10.93
C ALA A 531 36.67 0.93 10.61
N GLU A 532 36.66 1.32 9.33
CA GLU A 532 36.26 2.66 8.87
C GLU A 532 34.79 2.72 8.38
N GLY A 533 34.17 1.56 8.14
CA GLY A 533 32.79 1.40 7.66
C GLY A 533 31.76 1.42 8.80
N GLN A 534 31.86 2.40 9.71
CA GLN A 534 31.13 2.49 10.98
C GLN A 534 29.66 2.03 10.93
N VAL A 535 29.26 1.39 12.04
CA VAL A 535 27.96 0.75 12.30
C VAL A 535 26.78 1.58 11.82
N LEU A 536 25.90 0.94 11.06
CA LEU A 536 24.57 1.47 10.75
C LEU A 536 23.54 0.76 11.62
N GLY A 537 22.77 1.54 12.39
CA GLY A 537 21.74 1.02 13.28
C GLY A 537 20.81 2.14 13.75
N GLY A 538 19.72 1.78 14.41
CA GLY A 538 18.72 2.72 14.94
C GLY A 538 17.32 2.13 15.12
N VAL A 539 17.16 0.82 14.91
CA VAL A 539 15.88 0.13 15.10
C VAL A 539 16.05 -0.90 16.22
N PRO A 540 15.29 -0.77 17.34
CA PRO A 540 15.28 -1.76 18.40
C PRO A 540 14.92 -3.15 17.88
N ALA A 541 15.63 -4.18 18.34
CA ALA A 541 15.26 -5.55 18.03
C ALA A 541 14.09 -5.97 18.94
N ILE A 542 13.00 -6.47 18.34
CA ILE A 542 11.81 -6.92 19.06
C ILE A 542 11.83 -8.44 19.14
N LEU A 543 11.72 -8.97 20.37
CA LEU A 543 11.67 -10.40 20.62
C LEU A 543 10.49 -11.04 19.89
N ASP A 544 10.72 -12.24 19.36
CA ASP A 544 9.72 -13.07 18.71
C ASP A 544 9.00 -12.46 17.50
N GLN A 545 9.55 -11.39 16.93
CA GLN A 545 9.04 -10.76 15.72
C GLN A 545 9.95 -11.02 14.51
N TRP A 546 9.35 -11.47 13.41
CA TRP A 546 10.04 -11.54 12.12
C TRP A 546 10.38 -10.14 11.63
N THR A 547 11.66 -9.91 11.36
CA THR A 547 12.22 -8.66 10.85
C THR A 547 12.98 -8.93 9.57
N PHE A 548 12.73 -8.16 8.52
CA PHE A 548 13.56 -8.20 7.32
C PHE A 548 14.81 -7.34 7.51
N VAL A 549 16.01 -7.90 7.29
CA VAL A 549 17.26 -7.15 7.33
C VAL A 549 18.08 -7.37 6.07
N ALA A 550 18.62 -6.30 5.51
CA ALA A 550 19.51 -6.37 4.36
C ALA A 550 20.53 -5.25 4.39
N VAL A 551 21.75 -5.52 3.94
CA VAL A 551 22.83 -4.54 3.82
C VAL A 551 23.36 -4.53 2.40
N VAL A 552 23.57 -3.32 1.87
CA VAL A 552 24.16 -3.04 0.57
C VAL A 552 25.53 -2.42 0.80
N TYR A 553 26.56 -3.05 0.26
CA TYR A 553 27.92 -2.55 0.26
C TYR A 553 28.26 -2.09 -1.16
N ASP A 554 28.72 -0.86 -1.33
CA ASP A 554 29.25 -0.35 -2.59
C ASP A 554 30.58 0.36 -2.33
N GLN A 555 31.69 -0.35 -2.52
CA GLN A 555 33.04 0.20 -2.35
C GLN A 555 33.34 1.29 -3.38
N THR A 556 32.77 1.21 -4.57
CA THR A 556 33.03 2.19 -5.64
C THR A 556 32.41 3.54 -5.28
N ALA A 557 31.21 3.52 -4.70
CA ALA A 557 30.56 4.71 -4.17
C ALA A 557 31.04 5.08 -2.75
N GLY A 558 31.82 4.21 -2.09
CA GLY A 558 32.19 4.35 -0.69
C GLY A 558 30.97 4.38 0.23
N THR A 559 29.98 3.51 -0.01
CA THR A 559 28.73 3.50 0.75
C THR A 559 28.41 2.15 1.39
N VAL A 560 27.80 2.21 2.57
CA VAL A 560 27.07 1.10 3.19
C VAL A 560 25.64 1.55 3.38
N LYS A 561 24.65 0.75 2.98
CA LYS A 561 23.25 0.99 3.28
C LYS A 561 22.67 -0.17 4.04
N PHE A 562 22.06 0.09 5.18
CA PHE A 562 21.43 -0.93 6.00
C PHE A 562 19.92 -0.73 6.01
N ARG A 563 19.18 -1.79 5.75
CA ARG A 563 17.73 -1.82 5.76
C ARG A 563 17.25 -2.72 6.89
N VAL A 564 16.36 -2.19 7.71
CA VAL A 564 15.61 -2.92 8.71
C VAL A 564 14.14 -2.65 8.44
N ASP A 565 13.45 -3.65 7.90
CA ASP A 565 12.09 -3.55 7.41
C ASP A 565 11.89 -2.39 6.41
N ASP A 566 11.30 -1.29 6.85
CA ASP A 566 11.00 -0.11 6.05
C ASP A 566 12.03 1.01 6.25
N MET A 567 12.87 0.88 7.28
CA MET A 567 13.89 1.86 7.63
C MET A 567 15.16 1.61 6.82
N VAL A 568 15.73 2.67 6.27
CA VAL A 568 17.00 2.63 5.52
C VAL A 568 17.97 3.63 6.14
N PHE A 569 19.17 3.15 6.45
CA PHE A 569 20.29 3.90 6.98
C PHE A 569 21.43 3.89 5.96
N THR A 570 22.12 5.01 5.76
CA THR A 570 23.21 5.11 4.78
C THR A 570 24.43 5.76 5.40
N LYS A 571 25.61 5.14 5.22
CA LYS A 571 26.92 5.72 5.50
C LYS A 571 27.62 5.99 4.17
N THR A 572 28.22 7.17 4.05
CA THR A 572 29.09 7.57 2.92
C THR A 572 30.54 7.72 3.38
N GLY A 573 31.49 7.60 2.46
CA GLY A 573 32.92 7.63 2.76
C GLY A 573 33.41 6.36 3.48
N ALA A 574 32.72 5.23 3.29
CA ALA A 574 33.07 3.96 3.90
C ALA A 574 34.14 3.23 3.09
N THR A 575 35.21 2.82 3.77
CA THR A 575 36.21 1.88 3.24
C THR A 575 35.81 0.47 3.70
N LEU A 576 35.61 -0.45 2.76
CA LEU A 576 35.22 -1.83 3.09
C LEU A 576 36.45 -2.68 3.44
N GLY A 577 36.42 -3.30 4.62
CA GLY A 577 37.49 -4.17 5.11
C GLY A 577 37.50 -5.56 4.46
N LEU A 578 38.66 -6.22 4.55
CA LEU A 578 38.84 -7.62 4.13
C LEU A 578 38.43 -8.52 5.30
N GLY A 579 37.50 -9.44 5.06
CA GLY A 579 37.09 -10.44 6.02
C GLY A 579 37.67 -11.83 5.73
N ARG A 580 36.91 -12.87 6.09
CA ARG A 580 37.31 -14.28 5.90
C ARG A 580 37.21 -14.73 4.43
N ASP A 581 37.41 -16.01 4.17
CA ASP A 581 37.18 -16.67 2.88
C ASP A 581 35.81 -17.37 2.81
N LYS A 582 34.93 -17.10 3.80
CA LYS A 582 33.64 -17.76 3.98
C LYS A 582 32.65 -16.87 4.71
N LEU A 583 31.37 -16.99 4.36
CA LEU A 583 30.26 -16.37 5.07
C LEU A 583 29.73 -17.30 6.16
N LEU A 584 29.48 -16.76 7.34
CA LEU A 584 28.94 -17.47 8.50
C LEU A 584 27.51 -17.00 8.76
N ILE A 585 26.59 -17.96 9.00
CA ILE A 585 25.20 -17.69 9.38
C ILE A 585 25.03 -18.10 10.84
N GLY A 586 24.64 -17.15 11.68
CA GLY A 586 24.39 -17.36 13.10
C GLY A 586 25.65 -17.42 13.98
N PHE A 587 26.83 -17.06 13.46
CA PHE A 587 28.09 -17.21 14.18
C PHE A 587 29.12 -16.15 13.82
N ARG A 588 29.93 -15.80 14.83
CA ARG A 588 31.13 -14.99 14.68
C ARG A 588 32.21 -15.61 15.60
N PRO A 589 33.37 -16.01 15.05
CA PRO A 589 34.43 -16.59 15.86
C PRO A 589 35.07 -15.56 16.77
N ALA A 590 35.74 -16.02 17.82
CA ALA A 590 36.67 -15.21 18.59
C ALA A 590 37.71 -14.56 17.66
N THR A 591 37.97 -13.29 17.92
CA THR A 591 38.89 -12.41 17.22
C THR A 591 39.94 -11.86 18.19
N SER A 592 41.05 -11.30 17.71
CA SER A 592 42.02 -10.64 18.59
C SER A 592 41.37 -9.47 19.35
N SER A 593 40.45 -8.77 18.69
CA SER A 593 39.70 -7.63 19.24
C SER A 593 38.55 -8.05 20.16
N PHE A 594 38.01 -9.26 19.98
CA PHE A 594 36.87 -9.81 20.76
C PHE A 594 37.08 -11.32 20.97
N PRO A 595 37.72 -11.74 22.08
CA PRO A 595 38.24 -13.09 22.27
C PRO A 595 37.16 -14.11 22.69
N ILE A 596 35.93 -13.92 22.25
CA ILE A 596 34.81 -14.82 22.51
C ILE A 596 34.09 -15.17 21.21
N ASP A 597 33.78 -16.46 21.08
CA ASP A 597 32.83 -16.95 20.10
C ASP A 597 31.42 -16.42 20.45
N THR A 598 30.70 -15.95 19.45
CA THR A 598 29.30 -15.52 19.63
C THR A 598 28.39 -16.21 18.64
N TYR A 599 27.19 -16.56 19.13
CA TYR A 599 26.21 -17.37 18.42
C TYR A 599 24.85 -16.66 18.42
N PHE A 600 24.08 -16.88 17.37
CA PHE A 600 22.72 -16.37 17.25
C PHE A 600 21.72 -17.26 17.96
N ALA A 601 20.76 -16.62 18.66
CA ALA A 601 19.65 -17.29 19.32
C ALA A 601 18.33 -16.80 18.71
N GLY A 602 17.69 -17.64 17.90
CA GLY A 602 16.48 -17.28 17.18
C GLY A 602 16.31 -18.06 15.88
N ALA A 603 15.42 -17.61 15.01
CA ALA A 603 15.21 -18.20 13.69
C ALA A 603 15.72 -17.28 12.57
N ILE A 604 16.34 -17.86 11.55
CA ILE A 604 16.76 -17.17 10.32
C ILE A 604 16.10 -17.87 9.13
N ASP A 605 15.58 -17.07 8.21
CA ASP A 605 14.89 -17.51 7.01
C ASP A 605 15.37 -16.73 5.78
N ASN A 606 15.28 -17.35 4.60
CA ASN A 606 15.50 -16.72 3.30
C ASN A 606 16.81 -15.92 3.21
N VAL A 607 17.94 -16.56 3.54
CA VAL A 607 19.27 -15.90 3.47
C VAL A 607 19.70 -15.77 2.02
N PHE A 608 19.90 -14.55 1.54
CA PHE A 608 20.31 -14.27 0.16
C PHE A 608 21.58 -13.42 0.10
N VAL A 609 22.37 -13.64 -0.94
CA VAL A 609 23.51 -12.77 -1.29
C VAL A 609 23.51 -12.51 -2.79
N PHE A 610 23.52 -11.25 -3.19
CA PHE A 610 23.67 -10.78 -4.56
C PHE A 610 25.05 -10.18 -4.77
N GLY A 611 25.67 -10.47 -5.92
CA GLY A 611 27.01 -9.99 -6.29
C GLY A 611 27.05 -8.55 -6.79
N ASP A 612 26.09 -7.71 -6.40
CA ASP A 612 26.03 -6.29 -6.77
C ASP A 612 25.22 -5.50 -5.72
N ALA A 613 25.26 -4.17 -5.82
CA ALA A 613 24.53 -3.26 -4.96
C ALA A 613 23.08 -3.12 -5.42
N LEU A 614 22.13 -3.63 -4.62
CA LEU A 614 20.70 -3.48 -4.90
C LEU A 614 20.19 -2.08 -4.59
N THR A 615 19.24 -1.62 -5.38
CA THR A 615 18.48 -0.40 -5.11
C THR A 615 17.46 -0.61 -3.99
N ASP A 616 17.01 0.48 -3.38
CA ASP A 616 15.96 0.42 -2.34
C ASP A 616 14.65 -0.19 -2.86
N GLN A 617 14.36 -0.03 -4.16
CA GLN A 617 13.22 -0.64 -4.83
C GLN A 617 13.37 -2.15 -4.98
N GLN A 618 14.57 -2.63 -5.34
CA GLN A 618 14.87 -4.06 -5.42
C GLN A 618 14.76 -4.73 -4.05
N LEU A 619 15.26 -4.08 -3.00
CA LEU A 619 15.14 -4.59 -1.63
C LEU A 619 13.70 -4.56 -1.11
N ALA A 620 12.91 -3.53 -1.44
CA ALA A 620 11.48 -3.50 -1.12
C ALA A 620 10.73 -4.64 -1.83
N TYR A 621 11.02 -4.87 -3.11
CA TYR A 621 10.46 -5.99 -3.88
C TYR A 621 10.80 -7.36 -3.26
N ILE A 622 12.05 -7.56 -2.86
CA ILE A 622 12.48 -8.77 -2.15
C ILE A 622 11.72 -8.93 -0.83
N ARG A 623 11.64 -7.87 -0.01
CA ARG A 623 10.93 -7.91 1.27
C ARG A 623 9.45 -8.27 1.10
N ALA A 624 8.79 -7.70 0.10
CA ALA A 624 7.39 -7.96 -0.18
C ALA A 624 7.12 -9.39 -0.70
N GLY A 625 7.96 -9.86 -1.62
CA GLY A 625 7.75 -11.14 -2.30
C GLY A 625 8.50 -12.34 -1.72
N GLY A 626 9.35 -12.14 -0.71
CA GLY A 626 10.10 -13.19 -0.04
C GLY A 626 10.92 -14.05 -1.02
N ALA A 627 10.91 -15.37 -0.80
CA ALA A 627 11.62 -16.34 -1.63
C ALA A 627 11.28 -16.27 -3.11
N GLN A 628 10.01 -15.99 -3.45
CA GLN A 628 9.57 -15.90 -4.84
C GLN A 628 10.23 -14.71 -5.54
N ALA A 629 10.34 -13.56 -4.87
CA ALA A 629 10.99 -12.37 -5.42
C ALA A 629 12.49 -12.58 -5.64
N ILE A 630 13.17 -13.23 -4.69
CA ILE A 630 14.62 -13.50 -4.75
C ILE A 630 14.98 -14.39 -5.94
N MET A 631 14.19 -15.43 -6.21
CA MET A 631 14.43 -16.40 -7.29
C MET A 631 13.99 -15.91 -8.68
N SER A 632 13.48 -14.70 -8.78
CA SER A 632 12.74 -14.26 -9.96
C SER A 632 13.69 -13.68 -11.04
N ALA A 633 13.60 -14.17 -12.28
CA ALA A 633 14.56 -13.87 -13.34
C ALA A 633 14.36 -12.50 -14.06
N THR A 634 13.16 -11.91 -14.02
CA THR A 634 12.84 -10.63 -14.72
C THR A 634 11.61 -9.94 -14.15
N PHE A 635 11.71 -8.82 -13.41
CA PHE A 635 10.49 -8.22 -12.81
C PHE A 635 10.45 -6.69 -12.73
N LYS A 636 9.21 -6.28 -12.47
CA LYS A 636 8.54 -5.01 -12.69
C LYS A 636 8.79 -4.04 -11.52
N SER A 637 9.34 -2.85 -11.76
CA SER A 637 9.59 -1.86 -10.71
C SER A 637 8.32 -1.31 -10.08
N ILE A 638 8.59 -0.73 -8.92
CA ILE A 638 7.88 0.40 -8.36
C ILE A 638 8.25 1.64 -9.19
N PRO A 639 7.33 2.38 -9.83
CA PRO A 639 7.58 3.79 -10.10
C PRO A 639 8.09 4.40 -8.80
N GLY A 640 9.31 4.93 -8.80
CA GLY A 640 9.75 5.69 -7.64
C GLY A 640 8.72 6.80 -7.37
N PRO A 641 8.71 7.41 -6.17
CA PRO A 641 8.27 8.80 -6.13
C PRO A 641 9.02 9.48 -7.29
N LEU A 642 8.30 10.21 -8.15
CA LEU A 642 8.90 11.06 -9.16
C LEU A 642 10.15 11.67 -8.52
N GLN A 643 11.33 11.19 -8.92
CA GLN A 643 12.54 11.89 -8.57
C GLN A 643 12.30 13.23 -9.23
N LEU A 644 12.17 14.27 -8.43
CA LEU A 644 12.71 15.55 -8.84
C LEU A 644 14.13 15.20 -9.27
N LEU A 645 14.33 15.12 -10.58
CA LEU A 645 15.57 14.68 -11.18
C LEU A 645 16.59 15.75 -10.78
N LEU A 646 17.24 15.56 -9.63
CA LEU A 646 18.52 16.19 -9.33
C LEU A 646 19.52 15.49 -10.25
N LEU A 647 19.49 15.87 -11.52
CA LEU A 647 20.63 15.65 -12.39
C LEU A 647 21.75 16.51 -11.83
N GLY A 648 22.75 15.87 -11.23
CA GLY A 648 24.13 16.38 -11.32
C GLY A 648 24.48 16.48 -12.80
N ASP A 649 25.12 17.54 -13.28
CA ASP A 649 26.34 18.18 -12.76
C ASP A 649 26.25 19.71 -12.71
#